data_AF-A0A832ID44-F1
#
_entry.id   AF-A0A832ID44-F1
#
_cell.length_a   1.000
_cell.length_b   1.000
_cell.length_c   1.000
_cell.angle_alpha   90.00
_cell.angle_beta   90.00
_cell.angle_gamma   90.00
#
_symmetry.space_group_name_H-M   'P 1'
#
loop_
_entity.id
_entity.type
_entity.pdbx_description
1 polymer ?
#
loop_
_entity_poly.entity_id
_entity_poly.type
_entity_poly.pdbx_seq_one_letter_code
_entity_poly.pdbx_strand_id
1 'polypeptide(L)'
;MGKLRKRLLLSFFIFLVFALFHIKVQNAWPMEKVKLAIVPFEVHAKTGKEILHQAFYDALLRELARAREIEVLDRNQLPEPYREKPPEESKLKEIGEKIGATHLIGGTLSQIGENINVDARIYDVKAQKLLLPISAEGKGWESLSGIAARLRGEILLRVSASLRIAKIEFKGNERIEAAVLNQAIKSTQGGLYSEALIATDIKEIYKLGYFEDVAVDVTDTPEGKVVVYQVKERGLITDIVFQGNKAIKKDDLESTITFKTKQVLNTGSIATSLEKIKELYDSKGYYNAEIKYKIEPVRTKEVRVVFDIKEHDRLYVKKISFEGNLTFRDKELKKLMKTEERGLFSWLSDAGVLKRDQLRQDVNKITVHYFNNGFIYAQVGEPVVTFDKKGIYIKIKIVEGKRYKVGKVKIEGDTLKKSREELFEKLTVTKKAFFDRGAVMSDVESLTGACNDEGYAYAEVNPVTSVNEKEQTVDVTFKISKGPLVYFNRIHITGNTKTRDRVIRRLLAFTEGELYNSTKLKDSYKNLERTRFFEEIDFQAEKGPTETLTDIGIRVKEKQTGMFSVGVAYSALDGAMAMASISQQNLFGRAQTLSLKATLGQNAHYYDLTFIEPWLFDTNIWSRFELWNTLRYYDSYTLDTYGASPTLGYPIWPKYNIYAYLQYAYSVSRVRDIAITASDTIKAAEGTYTMSALTPTLTRDTTDDAYFPTKGSVASIYTTIAGGFLGGNTHFMRHGANGAWYKSLPFFDSVFDVKGRIGYLQSLKGEPIPIYELFYVGGINSIRGLRYVGPKDPVTGDLIGGRTMLSLNFDLVFPLVRDAGIRGVIFFDTGNAWDSGYHLNDMRKTAGLGVRWYSPIGPLRLEWGYVLDRKEGEAASRFEFTMGTLM
;
A
#
# COMPACT_ATOMS: atom_id res chain seq x y z
N MET A 1 55.98 33.01 -9.04
CA MET A 1 56.76 31.99 -8.29
C MET A 1 56.41 30.54 -8.70
N GLY A 2 56.16 30.26 -9.98
CA GLY A 2 55.59 28.99 -10.45
C GLY A 2 56.58 27.92 -10.94
N LYS A 3 57.89 28.21 -11.00
CA LYS A 3 58.92 27.25 -11.46
C LYS A 3 59.84 26.70 -10.37
N LEU A 4 59.83 27.27 -9.16
CA LEU A 4 60.65 26.78 -8.03
C LEU A 4 59.96 25.68 -7.19
N ARG A 5 58.61 25.66 -7.14
CA ARG A 5 57.85 24.63 -6.41
C ARG A 5 57.80 23.26 -7.11
N LYS A 6 58.00 23.20 -8.43
CA LYS A 6 58.04 21.92 -9.18
C LYS A 6 59.35 21.14 -9.02
N ARG A 7 60.46 21.79 -8.66
CA ARG A 7 61.73 21.09 -8.36
C ARG A 7 61.85 20.65 -6.91
N LEU A 8 61.25 21.36 -5.95
CA LEU A 8 61.22 20.91 -4.55
C LEU A 8 60.31 19.69 -4.32
N LEU A 9 59.17 19.59 -5.02
CA LEU A 9 58.28 18.43 -4.91
C LEU A 9 58.86 17.17 -5.57
N LEU A 10 59.72 17.30 -6.58
CA LEU A 10 60.39 16.15 -7.21
C LEU A 10 61.58 15.65 -6.36
N SER A 11 62.31 16.54 -5.68
CA SER A 11 63.34 16.14 -4.72
C SER A 11 62.76 15.58 -3.42
N PHE A 12 61.59 16.03 -2.97
CA PHE A 12 60.93 15.43 -1.79
C PHE A 12 60.33 14.04 -2.10
N PHE A 13 59.88 13.81 -3.35
CA PHE A 13 59.40 12.49 -3.78
C PHE A 13 60.54 11.48 -3.94
N ILE A 14 61.73 11.92 -4.37
CA ILE A 14 62.90 11.04 -4.47
C ILE A 14 63.53 10.76 -3.08
N PHE A 15 63.43 11.70 -2.13
CA PHE A 15 63.91 11.48 -0.76
C PHE A 15 62.94 10.64 0.10
N LEU A 16 61.61 10.74 -0.13
CA LEU A 16 60.62 9.89 0.57
C LEU A 16 60.60 8.45 0.03
N VAL A 17 60.99 8.24 -1.23
CA VAL A 17 61.19 6.90 -1.81
C VAL A 17 62.51 6.27 -1.34
N PHE A 18 63.52 7.06 -0.95
CA PHE A 18 64.76 6.52 -0.35
C PHE A 18 64.69 6.31 1.17
N ALA A 19 63.81 7.01 1.89
CA ALA A 19 63.68 6.88 3.35
C ALA A 19 62.74 5.76 3.84
N LEU A 20 62.02 5.07 2.94
CA LEU A 20 61.20 3.88 3.26
C LEU A 20 61.89 2.54 2.93
N PHE A 21 63.13 2.55 2.42
CA PHE A 21 63.95 1.35 2.21
C PHE A 21 65.02 1.17 3.28
N HIS A 22 64.63 1.26 4.55
CA HIS A 22 65.38 0.63 5.65
C HIS A 22 64.48 -0.42 6.32
N ILE A 23 63.98 -1.36 5.50
CA ILE A 23 63.55 -2.64 6.02
C ILE A 23 64.85 -3.38 6.37
N LYS A 24 65.09 -3.57 7.68
CA LYS A 24 66.02 -4.60 8.15
C LYS A 24 65.65 -5.88 7.40
N VAL A 25 66.53 -6.32 6.51
CA VAL A 25 66.52 -7.70 6.02
C VAL A 25 66.74 -8.55 7.26
N GLN A 26 65.65 -8.99 7.89
CA GLN A 26 65.71 -10.15 8.75
C GLN A 26 66.14 -11.29 7.84
N ASN A 27 67.27 -11.89 8.18
CA ASN A 27 67.78 -13.09 7.53
C ASN A 27 66.61 -14.04 7.30
N ALA A 28 66.18 -14.21 6.05
CA ALA A 28 65.33 -15.33 5.69
C ALA A 28 66.20 -16.57 5.86
N TRP A 29 65.92 -17.34 6.91
CA TRP A 29 66.51 -18.66 7.06
C TRP A 29 66.10 -19.44 5.81
N PRO A 30 67.01 -20.15 5.13
CA PRO A 30 66.62 -20.98 4.00
C PRO A 30 65.56 -21.98 4.52
N MET A 31 64.33 -21.88 4.03
CA MET A 31 63.30 -22.86 4.38
C MET A 31 63.77 -24.21 3.84
N GLU A 32 64.18 -25.09 4.75
CA GLU A 32 64.49 -26.47 4.44
C GLU A 32 63.21 -27.10 3.84
N LYS A 33 63.27 -27.50 2.57
CA LYS A 33 62.12 -28.09 1.90
C LYS A 33 61.75 -29.39 2.62
N VAL A 34 60.45 -29.64 2.73
CA VAL A 34 59.95 -30.90 3.24
C VAL A 34 60.32 -31.98 2.23
N LYS A 35 61.28 -32.85 2.58
CA LYS A 35 61.61 -34.02 1.78
C LYS A 35 60.55 -35.09 1.99
N LEU A 36 59.68 -35.30 1.00
CA LEU A 36 58.53 -36.20 1.08
C LEU A 36 58.74 -37.36 0.11
N ALA A 37 58.67 -38.60 0.61
CA ALA A 37 58.67 -39.78 -0.24
C ALA A 37 57.28 -40.42 -0.28
N ILE A 38 56.82 -40.77 -1.48
CA ILE A 38 55.56 -41.49 -1.70
C ILE A 38 55.88 -42.99 -1.68
N VAL A 39 55.42 -43.71 -0.65
CA VAL A 39 55.49 -45.18 -0.61
C VAL A 39 54.29 -45.77 -1.35
N PRO A 40 54.40 -47.00 -1.91
CA PRO A 40 53.30 -47.62 -2.65
C PRO A 40 52.01 -47.67 -1.83
N PHE A 41 50.91 -47.19 -2.40
CA PHE A 41 49.58 -47.35 -1.79
C PHE A 41 49.10 -48.80 -1.95
N GLU A 42 48.42 -49.32 -0.94
CA GLU A 42 47.73 -50.60 -1.02
C GLU A 42 46.46 -50.45 -1.86
N VAL A 43 46.38 -51.16 -2.98
CA VAL A 43 45.27 -51.01 -3.93
C VAL A 43 44.27 -52.16 -3.83
N HIS A 44 43.00 -51.82 -3.61
CA HIS A 44 41.86 -52.73 -3.62
C HIS A 44 40.95 -52.41 -4.82
N ALA A 45 41.07 -53.16 -5.92
CA ALA A 45 40.26 -53.00 -7.12
C ALA A 45 39.94 -54.37 -7.74
N LYS A 46 38.77 -54.51 -8.39
CA LYS A 46 38.35 -55.78 -9.04
C LYS A 46 39.16 -56.11 -10.30
N THR A 47 39.57 -55.11 -11.07
CA THR A 47 40.37 -55.22 -12.30
C THR A 47 41.29 -54.01 -12.44
N GLY A 48 42.41 -54.12 -13.17
CA GLY A 48 43.29 -52.98 -13.47
C GLY A 48 44.10 -52.42 -12.29
N LYS A 49 44.35 -53.23 -11.24
CA LYS A 49 45.03 -52.83 -10.00
C LYS A 49 46.36 -52.09 -10.23
N GLU A 50 47.22 -52.62 -11.10
CA GLU A 50 48.54 -52.04 -11.41
C GLU A 50 48.42 -50.71 -12.17
N ILE A 51 47.46 -50.64 -13.11
CA ILE A 51 47.22 -49.43 -13.91
C ILE A 51 46.65 -48.31 -13.02
N LEU A 52 45.71 -48.63 -12.13
CA LEU A 52 45.13 -47.68 -11.17
C LEU A 52 46.19 -47.17 -10.18
N HIS A 53 47.04 -48.08 -9.68
CA HIS A 53 48.16 -47.72 -8.80
C HIS A 53 49.09 -46.71 -9.46
N GLN A 54 49.52 -46.99 -10.70
CA GLN A 54 50.44 -46.13 -11.43
C GLN A 54 49.79 -44.79 -11.81
N ALA A 55 48.54 -44.80 -12.28
CA ALA A 55 47.83 -43.58 -12.65
C ALA A 55 47.62 -42.64 -11.46
N PHE A 56 47.30 -43.18 -10.27
CA PHE A 56 47.18 -42.38 -9.06
C PHE A 56 48.54 -41.87 -8.56
N TYR A 57 49.57 -42.72 -8.57
CA TYR A 57 50.93 -42.32 -8.23
C TYR A 57 51.42 -41.14 -9.09
N ASP A 58 51.25 -41.23 -10.42
CA ASP A 58 51.66 -40.18 -11.35
C ASP A 58 50.85 -38.88 -11.13
N ALA A 59 49.55 -38.99 -10.85
CA ALA A 59 48.71 -37.84 -10.54
C ALA A 59 49.16 -37.14 -9.25
N LEU A 60 49.43 -37.91 -8.19
CA LEU A 60 49.89 -37.37 -6.90
C LEU A 60 51.29 -36.77 -7.00
N LEU A 61 52.20 -37.44 -7.72
CA LEU A 61 53.55 -36.94 -8.00
C LEU A 61 53.49 -35.60 -8.76
N ARG A 62 52.69 -35.51 -9.82
CA ARG A 62 52.52 -34.26 -10.59
C ARG A 62 51.98 -33.12 -9.74
N GLU A 63 51.01 -33.39 -8.87
CA GLU A 63 50.44 -32.36 -8.00
C GLU A 63 51.43 -31.93 -6.91
N LEU A 64 52.13 -32.86 -6.25
CA LEU A 64 53.14 -32.56 -5.23
C LEU A 64 54.35 -31.83 -5.82
N ALA A 65 54.78 -32.17 -7.03
CA ALA A 65 55.88 -31.49 -7.73
C ALA A 65 55.58 -30.01 -8.07
N ARG A 66 54.31 -29.60 -8.06
CA ARG A 66 53.91 -28.19 -8.22
C ARG A 66 54.08 -27.38 -6.93
N ALA A 67 54.23 -28.02 -5.77
CA ALA A 67 54.46 -27.33 -4.50
C ALA A 67 55.94 -26.94 -4.39
N ARG A 68 56.22 -25.67 -4.09
CA ARG A 68 57.61 -25.17 -3.97
C ARG A 68 58.26 -25.61 -2.66
N GLU A 69 57.43 -25.97 -1.68
CA GLU A 69 57.76 -26.24 -0.29
C GLU A 69 58.08 -27.71 -0.03
N ILE A 70 57.75 -28.59 -0.98
CA ILE A 70 58.02 -30.03 -0.93
C ILE A 70 59.10 -30.37 -1.95
N GLU A 71 60.10 -31.11 -1.51
CA GLU A 71 61.01 -31.85 -2.38
C GLU A 71 60.52 -33.30 -2.42
N VAL A 72 59.91 -33.72 -3.53
CA VAL A 72 59.46 -35.10 -3.67
C VAL A 72 60.66 -35.98 -4.02
N LEU A 73 60.96 -36.95 -3.16
CA LEU A 73 62.06 -37.88 -3.37
C LEU A 73 61.67 -38.95 -4.39
N ASP A 74 62.62 -39.31 -5.26
CA ASP A 74 62.41 -40.28 -6.33
C ASP A 74 62.10 -41.69 -5.76
N ARG A 75 61.09 -42.37 -6.30
CA ARG A 75 60.69 -43.73 -5.90
C ARG A 75 61.84 -44.74 -5.97
N ASN A 76 62.80 -44.53 -6.87
CA ASN A 76 63.99 -45.39 -7.01
C ASN A 76 64.91 -45.34 -5.78
N GLN A 77 64.79 -44.28 -4.96
CA GLN A 77 65.54 -44.15 -3.71
C GLN A 77 64.98 -45.06 -2.60
N LEU A 78 63.73 -45.55 -2.72
CA LEU A 78 63.17 -46.51 -1.77
C LEU A 78 63.91 -47.87 -1.85
N PRO A 79 64.22 -48.51 -0.71
CA PRO A 79 64.85 -49.84 -0.69
C PRO A 79 63.87 -50.94 -1.14
N GLU A 80 64.36 -51.97 -1.83
CA GLU A 80 63.57 -53.17 -2.14
C GLU A 80 63.18 -53.92 -0.85
N PRO A 81 61.95 -54.49 -0.72
CA PRO A 81 60.88 -54.59 -1.73
C PRO A 81 59.90 -53.38 -1.75
N TYR A 82 60.20 -52.29 -1.06
CA TYR A 82 59.28 -51.17 -0.82
C TYR A 82 59.11 -50.22 -2.01
N ARG A 83 59.74 -50.55 -3.16
CA ARG A 83 59.44 -49.91 -4.44
C ARG A 83 58.10 -50.37 -5.00
N GLU A 84 57.69 -51.59 -4.72
CA GLU A 84 56.48 -52.21 -5.27
C GLU A 84 55.43 -52.53 -4.20
N LYS A 85 55.86 -52.78 -2.95
CA LYS A 85 54.95 -53.16 -1.86
C LYS A 85 54.89 -52.10 -0.75
N PRO A 86 53.71 -51.83 -0.17
CA PRO A 86 53.58 -50.94 0.97
C PRO A 86 54.39 -51.49 2.16
N PRO A 87 55.20 -50.66 2.84
CA PRO A 87 55.90 -51.06 4.05
C PRO A 87 54.95 -51.24 5.25
N GLU A 88 55.29 -52.16 6.15
CA GLU A 88 54.67 -52.22 7.48
C GLU A 88 55.03 -50.96 8.29
N GLU A 89 54.14 -50.56 9.20
CA GLU A 89 54.31 -49.34 10.00
C GLU A 89 55.61 -49.35 10.82
N SER A 90 56.02 -50.52 11.32
CA SER A 90 57.28 -50.75 12.05
C SER A 90 58.54 -50.43 11.24
N LYS A 91 58.43 -50.38 9.90
CA LYS A 91 59.54 -50.15 8.96
C LYS A 91 59.62 -48.73 8.41
N LEU A 92 58.60 -47.89 8.65
CA LEU A 92 58.53 -46.53 8.11
C LEU A 92 59.68 -45.63 8.58
N LYS A 93 60.08 -45.73 9.85
CA LYS A 93 61.22 -44.96 10.38
C LYS A 93 62.52 -45.31 9.68
N GLU A 94 62.85 -46.59 9.61
CA GLU A 94 64.07 -47.12 8.98
C GLU A 94 64.16 -46.68 7.51
N ILE A 95 63.04 -46.78 6.78
CA ILE A 95 62.96 -46.37 5.37
C ILE A 95 63.16 -44.87 5.22
N GLY A 96 62.47 -44.06 6.05
CA GLY A 96 62.54 -42.61 6.01
C GLY A 96 63.94 -42.06 6.28
N GLU A 97 64.61 -42.57 7.32
CA GLU A 97 65.98 -42.19 7.67
C GLU A 97 66.98 -42.58 6.56
N LYS A 98 66.82 -43.76 5.96
CA LYS A 98 67.72 -44.27 4.92
C LYS A 98 67.70 -43.42 3.64
N ILE A 99 66.54 -42.90 3.27
CA ILE A 99 66.38 -42.10 2.03
C ILE A 99 66.43 -40.59 2.29
N GLY A 100 66.63 -40.18 3.55
CA GLY A 100 66.62 -38.77 3.95
C GLY A 100 65.25 -38.10 3.81
N ALA A 101 64.16 -38.87 3.86
CA ALA A 101 62.81 -38.33 3.88
C ALA A 101 62.49 -37.76 5.26
N THR A 102 61.93 -36.55 5.28
CA THR A 102 61.33 -35.98 6.50
C THR A 102 59.94 -36.57 6.76
N HIS A 103 59.23 -36.90 5.68
CA HIS A 103 57.88 -37.46 5.73
C HIS A 103 57.72 -38.58 4.70
N LEU A 104 56.97 -39.61 5.06
CA LEU A 104 56.53 -40.66 4.14
C LEU A 104 55.01 -40.57 3.96
N ILE A 105 54.53 -40.74 2.73
CA ILE A 105 53.10 -40.83 2.44
C ILE A 105 52.76 -42.13 1.73
N GLY A 106 51.84 -42.89 2.32
CA GLY A 106 51.26 -44.11 1.76
C GLY A 106 49.80 -44.20 2.15
N GLY A 107 49.16 -45.34 1.96
CA GLY A 107 47.76 -45.50 2.36
C GLY A 107 47.03 -46.53 1.54
N THR A 108 45.70 -46.48 1.56
CA THR A 108 44.83 -47.39 0.82
C THR A 108 44.14 -46.65 -0.33
N LEU A 109 44.12 -47.26 -1.51
CA LEU A 109 43.41 -46.81 -2.71
C LEU A 109 42.38 -47.88 -3.07
N SER A 110 41.10 -47.59 -2.87
CA SER A 110 40.01 -48.55 -3.03
C SER A 110 39.07 -48.12 -4.15
N GLN A 111 38.75 -49.03 -5.07
CA GLN A 111 37.77 -48.83 -6.12
C GLN A 111 36.56 -49.75 -5.93
N ILE A 112 35.38 -49.16 -5.72
CA ILE A 112 34.10 -49.87 -5.59
C ILE A 112 33.12 -49.30 -6.63
N GLY A 113 32.88 -50.07 -7.70
CA GLY A 113 32.13 -49.58 -8.85
C GLY A 113 32.90 -48.44 -9.55
N GLU A 114 32.25 -47.29 -9.71
CA GLU A 114 32.86 -46.07 -10.23
C GLU A 114 33.52 -45.20 -9.15
N ASN A 115 33.29 -45.48 -7.86
CA ASN A 115 33.82 -44.67 -6.78
C ASN A 115 35.27 -45.09 -6.47
N ILE A 116 36.15 -44.09 -6.41
CA ILE A 116 37.54 -44.23 -5.98
C ILE A 116 37.68 -43.49 -4.65
N ASN A 117 38.11 -44.19 -3.61
CA ASN A 117 38.46 -43.59 -2.32
C ASN A 117 39.96 -43.77 -2.06
N VAL A 118 40.61 -42.70 -1.59
CA VAL A 118 42.01 -42.72 -1.16
C VAL A 118 42.06 -42.30 0.29
N ASP A 119 42.56 -43.20 1.15
CA ASP A 119 42.89 -42.90 2.53
C ASP A 119 44.41 -42.85 2.68
N ALA A 120 44.98 -41.66 2.61
CA ALA A 120 46.40 -41.42 2.75
C ALA A 120 46.80 -41.21 4.22
N ARG A 121 47.93 -41.81 4.58
CA ARG A 121 48.58 -41.76 5.89
C ARG A 121 49.95 -41.12 5.71
N ILE A 122 50.21 -40.09 6.51
CA ILE A 122 51.49 -39.37 6.50
C ILE A 122 52.24 -39.74 7.77
N TYR A 123 53.47 -40.20 7.61
CA TYR A 123 54.36 -40.53 8.71
C TYR A 123 55.45 -39.46 8.83
N ASP A 124 55.55 -38.82 9.98
CA ASP A 124 56.66 -37.93 10.33
C ASP A 124 57.83 -38.78 10.86
N VAL A 125 58.93 -38.80 10.09
CA VAL A 125 60.09 -39.64 10.35
C VAL A 125 60.82 -39.19 11.62
N LYS A 126 60.87 -37.88 11.88
CA LYS A 126 61.57 -37.29 13.03
C LYS A 126 60.75 -37.43 14.31
N ALA A 127 59.44 -37.18 14.24
CA ALA A 127 58.54 -37.31 15.38
C ALA A 127 58.13 -38.78 15.66
N GLN A 128 58.47 -39.71 14.76
CA GLN A 128 58.13 -41.13 14.82
C GLN A 128 56.64 -41.39 15.02
N LYS A 129 55.80 -40.60 14.32
CA LYS A 129 54.36 -40.59 14.54
C LYS A 129 53.60 -40.48 13.23
N LEU A 130 52.50 -41.24 13.13
CA LEU A 130 51.48 -41.01 12.11
C LEU A 130 50.70 -39.73 12.38
N LEU A 131 50.67 -38.85 11.39
CA LEU A 131 49.78 -37.70 11.38
C LEU A 131 48.34 -38.17 11.11
N LEU A 132 47.37 -37.31 11.42
CA LEU A 132 45.96 -37.62 11.19
C LEU A 132 45.72 -38.00 9.72
N PRO A 133 45.03 -39.13 9.45
CA PRO A 133 44.81 -39.61 8.09
C PRO A 133 44.00 -38.58 7.28
N ILE A 134 44.21 -38.61 5.97
CA ILE A 134 43.55 -37.72 5.00
C ILE A 134 42.84 -38.58 3.96
N SER A 135 41.57 -38.28 3.72
CA SER A 135 40.77 -39.01 2.74
C SER A 135 40.32 -38.12 1.59
N ALA A 136 40.23 -38.68 0.40
CA ALA A 136 39.70 -38.00 -0.76
C ALA A 136 39.00 -39.00 -1.70
N GLU A 137 37.80 -38.65 -2.13
CA GLU A 137 36.96 -39.49 -2.99
C GLU A 137 36.60 -38.81 -4.32
N GLY A 138 36.36 -39.62 -5.34
CA GLY A 138 35.89 -39.17 -6.66
C GLY A 138 35.23 -40.30 -7.44
N LYS A 139 34.54 -39.93 -8.53
CA LYS A 139 33.90 -40.87 -9.46
C LYS A 139 34.71 -40.96 -10.74
N GLY A 140 34.94 -42.19 -11.21
CA GLY A 140 35.66 -42.46 -12.44
C GLY A 140 37.15 -42.15 -12.37
N TRP A 141 37.89 -42.63 -13.35
CA TRP A 141 39.36 -42.51 -13.41
C TRP A 141 39.80 -41.07 -13.73
N GLU A 142 38.94 -40.31 -14.40
CA GLU A 142 39.11 -38.88 -14.67
C GLU A 142 39.21 -38.03 -13.37
N SER A 143 38.66 -38.52 -12.26
CA SER A 143 38.70 -37.81 -10.98
C SER A 143 40.05 -37.90 -10.25
N LEU A 144 40.97 -38.78 -10.68
CA LEU A 144 42.26 -39.01 -10.02
C LEU A 144 43.09 -37.73 -9.87
N SER A 145 43.08 -36.84 -10.87
CA SER A 145 43.80 -35.56 -10.78
C SER A 145 43.18 -34.62 -9.75
N GLY A 146 41.85 -34.60 -9.63
CA GLY A 146 41.13 -33.81 -8.63
C GLY A 146 41.26 -34.38 -7.20
N ILE A 147 41.37 -35.70 -7.07
CA ILE A 147 41.71 -36.37 -5.80
C ILE A 147 43.14 -36.02 -5.39
N ALA A 148 44.11 -36.13 -6.31
CA ALA A 148 45.51 -35.77 -6.07
C ALA A 148 45.69 -34.29 -5.68
N ALA A 149 44.96 -33.36 -6.32
CA ALA A 149 45.03 -31.94 -6.01
C ALA A 149 44.49 -31.62 -4.60
N ARG A 150 43.41 -32.31 -4.17
CA ARG A 150 42.88 -32.21 -2.80
C ARG A 150 43.86 -32.77 -1.77
N LEU A 151 44.39 -33.96 -2.03
CA LEU A 151 45.40 -34.58 -1.17
C LEU A 151 46.64 -33.69 -1.04
N ARG A 152 47.14 -33.07 -2.13
CA ARG A 152 48.24 -32.10 -2.05
C ARG A 152 47.96 -30.99 -1.05
N GLY A 153 46.76 -30.40 -1.07
CA GLY A 153 46.38 -29.33 -0.13
C GLY A 153 46.42 -29.80 1.33
N GLU A 154 45.82 -30.97 1.60
CA GLU A 154 45.79 -31.58 2.93
C GLU A 154 47.17 -32.04 3.42
N ILE A 155 48.04 -32.49 2.50
CA ILE A 155 49.43 -32.85 2.76
C ILE A 155 50.21 -31.60 3.14
N LEU A 156 50.15 -30.53 2.33
CA LEU A 156 50.85 -29.26 2.60
C LEU A 156 50.47 -28.68 3.96
N LEU A 157 49.18 -28.73 4.34
CA LEU A 157 48.70 -28.30 5.65
C LEU A 157 49.32 -29.06 6.83
N ARG A 158 49.67 -30.34 6.64
CA ARG A 158 50.19 -31.22 7.68
C ARG A 158 51.70 -31.26 7.74
N VAL A 159 52.36 -31.15 6.59
CA VAL A 159 53.82 -31.29 6.48
C VAL A 159 54.55 -29.94 6.45
N SER A 160 53.86 -28.85 6.13
CA SER A 160 54.44 -27.50 6.07
C SER A 160 53.70 -26.55 7.02
N ALA A 161 54.15 -26.52 8.28
CA ALA A 161 53.63 -25.59 9.28
C ALA A 161 53.72 -24.11 8.83
N SER A 162 54.74 -23.76 8.05
CA SER A 162 54.97 -22.40 7.53
C SER A 162 53.93 -21.92 6.51
N LEU A 163 53.10 -22.80 5.96
CA LEU A 163 52.02 -22.43 5.03
C LEU A 163 50.64 -22.35 5.68
N ARG A 164 50.51 -22.76 6.95
CA ARG A 164 49.23 -22.76 7.66
C ARG A 164 48.95 -21.38 8.25
N ILE A 165 47.72 -20.90 8.17
CA ILE A 165 47.27 -19.72 8.92
C ILE A 165 47.05 -20.15 10.37
N ALA A 166 47.98 -19.81 11.25
CA ALA A 166 47.92 -20.12 12.67
C ALA A 166 46.84 -19.29 13.38
N LYS A 167 46.73 -18.02 13.00
CA LYS A 167 45.82 -17.05 13.62
C LYS A 167 45.46 -15.92 12.65
N ILE A 168 44.22 -15.45 12.74
CA ILE A 168 43.74 -14.24 12.06
C ILE A 168 43.39 -13.21 13.14
N GLU A 169 43.88 -12.00 12.99
CA GLU A 169 43.57 -10.87 13.87
C GLU A 169 43.12 -9.65 13.07
N PHE A 170 42.27 -8.83 13.68
CA PHE A 170 41.86 -7.54 13.14
C PHE A 170 42.33 -6.44 14.10
N LYS A 171 42.92 -5.39 13.55
CA LYS A 171 43.40 -4.23 14.32
C LYS A 171 42.90 -2.94 13.68
N GLY A 172 42.54 -1.98 14.52
CA GLY A 172 42.01 -0.67 14.10
C GLY A 172 40.50 -0.64 13.85
N ASN A 173 39.81 -1.77 14.04
CA ASN A 173 38.37 -1.82 14.17
C ASN A 173 37.97 -1.49 15.63
N GLU A 174 37.27 -0.38 15.82
CA GLU A 174 36.85 0.12 17.14
C GLU A 174 35.35 -0.01 17.31
N ARG A 175 34.57 0.31 16.26
CA ARG A 175 33.10 0.26 16.28
C ARG A 175 32.56 -0.88 15.45
N ILE A 176 33.28 -1.31 14.42
CA ILE A 176 32.91 -2.49 13.63
C ILE A 176 33.45 -3.72 14.36
N GLU A 177 32.55 -4.63 14.70
CA GLU A 177 32.92 -5.87 15.39
C GLU A 177 33.78 -6.76 14.49
N ALA A 178 34.78 -7.42 15.09
CA ALA A 178 35.65 -8.35 14.39
C ALA A 178 34.88 -9.50 13.71
N ALA A 179 33.71 -9.88 14.25
CA ALA A 179 32.85 -10.90 13.65
C ALA A 179 32.35 -10.52 12.25
N VAL A 180 32.05 -9.23 12.01
CA VAL A 180 31.62 -8.72 10.69
C VAL A 180 32.76 -8.84 9.68
N LEU A 181 33.97 -8.49 10.10
CA LEU A 181 35.19 -8.62 9.29
C LEU A 181 35.48 -10.10 8.99
N ASN A 182 35.31 -10.97 9.98
CA ASN A 182 35.56 -12.40 9.83
C ASN A 182 34.57 -13.09 8.87
N GLN A 183 33.33 -12.60 8.79
CA GLN A 183 32.33 -13.08 7.82
C GLN A 183 32.63 -12.60 6.38
N ALA A 184 33.33 -11.48 6.22
CA ALA A 184 33.63 -10.92 4.90
C ALA A 184 34.83 -11.61 4.23
N ILE A 185 35.77 -12.14 5.00
CA ILE A 185 36.97 -12.80 4.48
C ILE A 185 36.75 -14.28 4.15
N LYS A 186 37.56 -14.80 3.24
CA LYS A 186 37.58 -16.22 2.85
C LYS A 186 38.71 -16.99 3.53
N SER A 187 39.77 -16.32 4.00
CA SER A 187 40.82 -16.97 4.79
C SER A 187 40.27 -17.46 6.13
N THR A 188 40.67 -18.67 6.53
CA THR A 188 40.23 -19.27 7.80
C THR A 188 41.44 -19.68 8.64
N GLN A 189 41.28 -19.59 9.96
CA GLN A 189 42.26 -20.13 10.89
C GLN A 189 42.39 -21.65 10.67
N GLY A 190 43.62 -22.12 10.50
CA GLY A 190 43.92 -23.51 10.14
C GLY A 190 43.96 -23.81 8.64
N GLY A 191 43.52 -22.87 7.78
CA GLY A 191 43.59 -22.99 6.33
C GLY A 191 44.98 -22.71 5.74
N LEU A 192 45.10 -22.89 4.42
CA LEU A 192 46.34 -22.57 3.68
C LEU A 192 46.45 -21.07 3.44
N TYR A 193 47.63 -20.53 3.70
CA TYR A 193 47.99 -19.18 3.33
C TYR A 193 48.23 -19.06 1.82
N SER A 194 47.63 -18.05 1.20
CA SER A 194 47.87 -17.70 -0.19
C SER A 194 47.74 -16.18 -0.37
N GLU A 195 48.72 -15.53 -0.99
CA GLU A 195 48.67 -14.09 -1.26
C GLU A 195 47.44 -13.69 -2.09
N ALA A 196 47.01 -14.53 -3.04
CA ALA A 196 45.81 -14.28 -3.84
C ALA A 196 44.52 -14.31 -3.01
N LEU A 197 44.47 -15.17 -1.99
CA LEU A 197 43.36 -15.25 -1.05
C LEU A 197 43.33 -13.99 -0.16
N ILE A 198 44.47 -13.58 0.38
CA ILE A 198 44.59 -12.35 1.18
C ILE A 198 44.20 -11.10 0.37
N ALA A 199 44.63 -11.01 -0.88
CA ALA A 199 44.22 -9.90 -1.76
C ALA A 199 42.71 -9.87 -2.04
N THR A 200 42.06 -11.04 -2.03
CA THR A 200 40.59 -11.14 -2.13
C THR A 200 39.94 -10.64 -0.84
N ASP A 201 40.46 -11.05 0.31
CA ASP A 201 39.96 -10.66 1.63
C ASP A 201 40.05 -9.15 1.86
N ILE A 202 41.17 -8.52 1.47
CA ILE A 202 41.32 -7.05 1.51
C ILE A 202 40.21 -6.37 0.69
N LYS A 203 39.92 -6.88 -0.51
CA LYS A 203 38.85 -6.35 -1.37
C LYS A 203 37.48 -6.52 -0.73
N GLU A 204 37.19 -7.66 -0.13
CA GLU A 204 35.90 -7.91 0.54
C GLU A 204 35.72 -7.03 1.78
N ILE A 205 36.76 -6.86 2.60
CA ILE A 205 36.73 -5.93 3.74
C ILE A 205 36.52 -4.48 3.24
N TYR A 206 37.23 -4.07 2.20
CA TYR A 206 37.09 -2.71 1.64
C TYR A 206 35.69 -2.46 1.05
N LYS A 207 35.09 -3.48 0.41
CA LYS A 207 33.71 -3.43 -0.12
C LYS A 207 32.65 -3.22 0.95
N LEU A 208 32.92 -3.56 2.22
CA LEU A 208 32.02 -3.25 3.32
C LEU A 208 31.77 -1.74 3.44
N GLY A 209 32.68 -0.88 2.96
CA GLY A 209 32.49 0.56 2.84
C GLY A 209 32.67 1.37 4.14
N TYR A 210 33.02 0.70 5.25
CA TYR A 210 33.24 1.32 6.56
C TYR A 210 34.69 1.79 6.81
N PHE A 211 35.62 1.43 5.92
CA PHE A 211 37.06 1.66 6.14
C PHE A 211 37.61 2.64 5.08
N GLU A 212 38.55 3.49 5.49
CA GLU A 212 39.32 4.38 4.61
C GLU A 212 40.46 3.61 3.94
N ASP A 213 41.06 2.68 4.67
CA ASP A 213 42.21 1.90 4.27
C ASP A 213 42.15 0.51 4.92
N VAL A 214 42.65 -0.49 4.20
CA VAL A 214 42.73 -1.90 4.62
C VAL A 214 44.09 -2.43 4.19
N ALA A 215 44.97 -2.62 5.16
CA ALA A 215 46.28 -3.23 4.99
C ALA A 215 46.31 -4.60 5.66
N VAL A 216 47.30 -5.41 5.29
CA VAL A 216 47.54 -6.71 5.91
C VAL A 216 49.00 -6.80 6.29
N ASP A 217 49.26 -7.35 7.47
CA ASP A 217 50.59 -7.67 7.95
C ASP A 217 50.66 -9.17 8.25
N VAL A 218 51.73 -9.82 7.81
CA VAL A 218 51.87 -11.27 7.90
C VAL A 218 53.18 -11.60 8.59
N THR A 219 53.10 -12.30 9.71
CA THR A 219 54.28 -12.67 10.50
C THR A 219 54.41 -14.19 10.56
N ASP A 220 55.62 -14.70 10.33
CA ASP A 220 55.94 -16.12 10.47
C ASP A 220 56.16 -16.48 11.94
N THR A 221 55.50 -17.55 12.42
CA THR A 221 55.70 -18.12 13.76
C THR A 221 55.96 -19.63 13.67
N PRO A 222 56.48 -20.27 14.72
CA PRO A 222 56.64 -21.73 14.76
C PRO A 222 55.34 -22.52 14.56
N GLU A 223 54.19 -21.89 14.80
CA GLU A 223 52.85 -22.50 14.68
C GLU A 223 52.21 -22.23 13.31
N GLY A 224 52.81 -21.37 12.49
CA GLY A 224 52.38 -20.98 11.14
C GLY A 224 52.36 -19.47 10.93
N LYS A 225 51.60 -18.99 9.96
CA LYS A 225 51.46 -17.56 9.66
C LYS A 225 50.37 -16.91 10.50
N VAL A 226 50.69 -15.78 11.13
CA VAL A 226 49.73 -14.89 11.77
C VAL A 226 49.39 -13.78 10.79
N VAL A 227 48.12 -13.69 10.40
CA VAL A 227 47.61 -12.68 9.46
C VAL A 227 46.86 -11.61 10.24
N VAL A 228 47.37 -10.38 10.21
CA VAL A 228 46.78 -9.23 10.90
C VAL A 228 46.23 -8.25 9.88
N TYR A 229 44.90 -8.16 9.78
CA TYR A 229 44.24 -7.15 8.97
C TYR A 229 44.21 -5.82 9.74
N GLN A 230 44.94 -4.83 9.25
CA GLN A 230 44.96 -3.48 9.79
C GLN A 230 43.95 -2.62 9.03
N VAL A 231 42.89 -2.20 9.71
CA VAL A 231 41.82 -1.41 9.11
C VAL A 231 41.79 -0.01 9.71
N LYS A 232 41.58 1.00 8.87
CA LYS A 232 41.34 2.37 9.32
C LYS A 232 39.87 2.69 9.18
N GLU A 233 39.11 2.60 10.27
CA GLU A 233 37.67 2.94 10.27
C GLU A 233 37.42 4.39 9.85
N ARG A 234 36.38 4.58 9.03
CA ARG A 234 35.85 5.90 8.71
C ARG A 234 35.22 6.53 9.95
N GLY A 235 35.14 7.86 9.96
CA GLY A 235 34.59 8.62 11.08
C GLY A 235 33.12 8.33 11.39
N LEU A 236 32.72 8.64 12.62
CA LEU A 236 31.34 8.59 13.09
C LEU A 236 30.55 9.78 12.56
N ILE A 237 29.36 9.54 12.02
CA ILE A 237 28.47 10.62 11.54
C ILE A 237 27.87 11.33 12.76
N THR A 238 28.27 12.56 13.01
CA THR A 238 27.74 13.37 14.12
C THR A 238 26.53 14.19 13.70
N ASP A 239 26.53 14.64 12.45
CA ASP A 239 25.58 15.61 11.92
C ASP A 239 25.36 15.42 10.43
N ILE A 240 24.14 15.72 9.97
CA ILE A 240 23.71 15.63 8.57
C ILE A 240 23.08 16.96 8.20
N VAL A 241 23.70 17.65 7.25
CA VAL A 241 23.32 19.00 6.87
C VAL A 241 22.89 19.02 5.41
N PHE A 242 21.74 19.61 5.14
CA PHE A 242 21.26 19.90 3.79
C PHE A 242 21.41 21.40 3.54
N GLN A 243 22.01 21.76 2.41
CA GLN A 243 22.22 23.14 1.98
C GLN A 243 21.58 23.34 0.62
N GLY A 244 20.90 24.48 0.45
CA GLY A 244 20.27 24.85 -0.82
C GLY A 244 18.88 24.26 -1.05
N ASN A 245 18.33 23.48 -0.11
CA ASN A 245 16.96 22.99 -0.16
C ASN A 245 15.95 24.08 0.26
N LYS A 246 15.27 24.71 -0.71
CA LYS A 246 14.20 25.68 -0.49
C LYS A 246 12.83 25.12 -0.84
N ALA A 247 12.77 24.25 -1.84
CA ALA A 247 11.55 23.62 -2.33
C ALA A 247 11.11 22.42 -1.49
N ILE A 248 12.06 21.70 -0.88
CA ILE A 248 11.79 20.51 -0.06
C ILE A 248 12.27 20.75 1.37
N LYS A 249 11.39 20.46 2.34
CA LYS A 249 11.70 20.63 3.76
C LYS A 249 12.81 19.66 4.19
N LYS A 250 13.61 20.09 5.17
CA LYS A 250 14.72 19.29 5.72
C LYS A 250 14.25 17.93 6.22
N ASP A 251 13.14 17.89 6.95
CA ASP A 251 12.58 16.66 7.53
C ASP A 251 12.21 15.62 6.45
N ASP A 252 11.69 16.07 5.31
CA ASP A 252 11.37 15.19 4.18
C ASP A 252 12.65 14.56 3.62
N LEU A 253 13.73 15.36 3.48
CA LEU A 253 15.03 14.87 3.02
C LEU A 253 15.66 13.90 4.04
N GLU A 254 15.60 14.22 5.34
CA GLU A 254 16.06 13.34 6.42
C GLU A 254 15.30 12.02 6.49
N SER A 255 14.02 11.98 6.08
CA SER A 255 13.28 10.73 6.03
C SER A 255 13.70 9.81 4.88
N THR A 256 14.36 10.34 3.84
CA THR A 256 14.78 9.57 2.65
C THR A 256 16.17 8.94 2.76
N ILE A 257 17.04 9.49 3.60
CA ILE A 257 18.41 8.98 3.77
C ILE A 257 18.40 7.62 4.47
N THR A 258 19.34 6.75 4.10
CA THR A 258 19.41 5.35 4.58
C THR A 258 20.30 5.16 5.80
N PHE A 259 20.90 6.24 6.32
CA PHE A 259 21.79 6.23 7.47
C PHE A 259 21.40 7.33 8.45
N LYS A 260 21.83 7.18 9.71
CA LYS A 260 21.51 8.11 10.80
C LYS A 260 22.77 8.65 11.45
N THR A 261 22.61 9.71 12.23
CA THR A 261 23.66 10.16 13.15
C THR A 261 24.02 9.04 14.14
N LYS A 262 25.25 9.09 14.67
CA LYS A 262 25.87 8.08 15.54
C LYS A 262 26.15 6.73 14.87
N GLN A 263 26.13 6.65 13.54
CA GLN A 263 26.57 5.49 12.77
C GLN A 263 27.97 5.72 12.16
N VAL A 264 28.72 4.64 11.94
CA VAL A 264 29.98 4.70 11.18
C VAL A 264 29.68 5.06 9.74
N LEU A 265 30.43 6.00 9.17
CA LEU A 265 30.24 6.45 7.80
C LEU A 265 30.42 5.29 6.81
N ASN A 266 29.38 5.03 6.02
CA ASN A 266 29.41 4.05 4.93
C ASN A 266 29.19 4.76 3.59
N THR A 267 30.11 4.59 2.65
CA THR A 267 30.03 5.25 1.33
C THR A 267 28.89 4.74 0.45
N GLY A 268 28.54 3.45 0.58
CA GLY A 268 27.41 2.86 -0.14
C GLY A 268 26.08 3.48 0.30
N SER A 269 25.88 3.65 1.60
CA SER A 269 24.69 4.31 2.14
C SER A 269 24.56 5.78 1.70
N ILE A 270 25.67 6.51 1.53
CA ILE A 270 25.65 7.88 0.97
C ILE A 270 25.20 7.85 -0.50
N ALA A 271 25.74 6.95 -1.31
CA ALA A 271 25.37 6.82 -2.71
C ALA A 271 23.87 6.49 -2.88
N THR A 272 23.36 5.51 -2.11
CA THR A 272 21.94 5.17 -2.10
C THR A 272 21.08 6.36 -1.62
N SER A 273 21.54 7.10 -0.61
CA SER A 273 20.83 8.28 -0.13
C SER A 273 20.78 9.41 -1.15
N LEU A 274 21.87 9.65 -1.92
CA LEU A 274 21.88 10.62 -3.02
C LEU A 274 20.85 10.27 -4.09
N GLU A 275 20.75 8.98 -4.45
CA GLU A 275 19.77 8.50 -5.43
C GLU A 275 18.34 8.73 -4.94
N LYS A 276 18.05 8.37 -3.68
CA LYS A 276 16.72 8.61 -3.08
C LYS A 276 16.36 10.09 -2.96
N ILE A 277 17.32 10.95 -2.59
CA ILE A 277 17.09 12.40 -2.56
C ILE A 277 16.79 12.90 -3.97
N LYS A 278 17.55 12.44 -4.98
CA LYS A 278 17.29 12.79 -6.38
C LYS A 278 15.91 12.34 -6.85
N GLU A 279 15.53 11.11 -6.54
CA GLU A 279 14.19 10.59 -6.84
C GLU A 279 13.08 11.41 -6.16
N LEU A 280 13.30 11.86 -4.92
CA LEU A 280 12.37 12.75 -4.23
C LEU A 280 12.23 14.10 -4.98
N TYR A 281 13.32 14.73 -5.40
CA TYR A 281 13.29 15.96 -6.21
C TYR A 281 12.59 15.73 -7.56
N ASP A 282 12.93 14.64 -8.27
CA ASP A 282 12.28 14.23 -9.52
C ASP A 282 10.76 14.06 -9.32
N SER A 283 10.34 13.41 -8.23
CA SER A 283 8.92 13.19 -7.91
C SER A 283 8.14 14.49 -7.67
N LYS A 284 8.84 15.55 -7.24
CA LYS A 284 8.29 16.89 -7.02
C LYS A 284 8.41 17.77 -8.27
N GLY A 285 9.04 17.31 -9.34
CA GLY A 285 9.17 18.01 -10.62
C GLY A 285 10.48 18.79 -10.81
N TYR A 286 11.49 18.55 -9.97
CA TYR A 286 12.80 19.22 -10.02
C TYR A 286 13.87 18.34 -10.69
N TYR A 287 13.66 17.94 -11.94
CA TYR A 287 14.53 16.97 -12.65
C TYR A 287 15.96 17.44 -12.91
N ASN A 288 16.17 18.76 -12.90
CA ASN A 288 17.48 19.36 -13.09
C ASN A 288 18.21 19.57 -11.77
N ALA A 289 17.69 19.07 -10.64
CA ALA A 289 18.34 19.23 -9.35
C ALA A 289 19.73 18.57 -9.35
N GLU A 290 20.75 19.34 -9.02
CA GLU A 290 22.11 18.84 -8.81
C GLU A 290 22.32 18.61 -7.31
N ILE A 291 22.58 17.37 -6.92
CA ILE A 291 22.84 17.02 -5.53
C ILE A 291 24.27 16.51 -5.43
N LYS A 292 25.10 17.21 -4.66
CA LYS A 292 26.48 16.82 -4.35
C LYS A 292 26.59 16.56 -2.85
N TYR A 293 27.61 15.84 -2.44
CA TYR A 293 27.92 15.65 -1.02
C TYR A 293 29.37 16.02 -0.72
N LYS A 294 29.62 16.42 0.52
CA LYS A 294 30.94 16.66 1.10
C LYS A 294 30.98 16.02 2.49
N ILE A 295 32.13 15.48 2.85
CA ILE A 295 32.38 14.92 4.18
C ILE A 295 33.35 15.87 4.87
N GLU A 296 32.90 16.50 5.95
CA GLU A 296 33.68 17.47 6.71
C GLU A 296 34.12 16.85 8.05
N PRO A 297 35.42 16.87 8.40
CA PRO A 297 35.85 16.43 9.72
C PRO A 297 35.39 17.43 10.79
N VAL A 298 34.74 16.93 11.84
CA VAL A 298 34.28 17.75 12.98
C VAL A 298 35.30 17.66 14.11
N ARG A 299 35.73 16.43 14.44
CA ARG A 299 36.77 16.10 15.43
C ARG A 299 37.50 14.82 14.98
N THR A 300 38.51 14.40 15.74
CA THR A 300 39.19 13.12 15.50
C THR A 300 38.18 11.97 15.45
N LYS A 301 38.10 11.27 14.31
CA LYS A 301 37.16 10.16 14.04
C LYS A 301 35.66 10.55 14.09
N GLU A 302 35.33 11.83 13.90
CA GLU A 302 33.96 12.34 13.78
C GLU A 302 33.81 13.18 12.52
N VAL A 303 32.76 12.92 11.75
CA VAL A 303 32.49 13.59 10.48
C VAL A 303 31.06 14.13 10.43
N ARG A 304 30.88 15.16 9.62
CA ARG A 304 29.59 15.70 9.20
C ARG A 304 29.42 15.40 7.71
N VAL A 305 28.23 14.94 7.33
CA VAL A 305 27.86 14.76 5.91
C VAL A 305 27.03 15.97 5.49
N VAL A 306 27.51 16.71 4.49
CA VAL A 306 26.82 17.88 3.93
C VAL A 306 26.34 17.54 2.52
N PHE A 307 25.03 17.59 2.30
CA PHE A 307 24.41 17.54 0.99
C PHE A 307 24.22 18.96 0.45
N ASP A 308 24.92 19.28 -0.64
CA ASP A 308 24.89 20.56 -1.35
C ASP A 308 23.94 20.43 -2.55
N ILE A 309 22.77 21.06 -2.46
CA ILE A 309 21.65 20.89 -3.38
C ILE A 309 21.45 22.19 -4.17
N LYS A 310 21.43 22.07 -5.50
CA LYS A 310 20.95 23.11 -6.41
C LYS A 310 19.66 22.64 -7.05
N GLU A 311 18.53 23.18 -6.62
CA GLU A 311 17.20 22.67 -6.99
C GLU A 311 16.81 22.97 -8.44
N HIS A 312 17.24 24.12 -8.97
CA HIS A 312 16.82 24.66 -10.27
C HIS A 312 15.29 24.83 -10.41
N ASP A 313 14.82 25.25 -11.58
CA ASP A 313 13.39 25.50 -11.82
C ASP A 313 12.60 24.19 -11.95
N ARG A 314 11.39 24.20 -11.39
CA ARG A 314 10.44 23.09 -11.52
C ARG A 314 9.95 22.98 -12.96
N LEU A 315 10.07 21.79 -13.55
CA LEU A 315 9.60 21.51 -14.90
C LEU A 315 8.23 20.81 -14.88
N TYR A 316 7.44 21.09 -15.91
CA TYR A 316 6.11 20.51 -16.09
C TYR A 316 5.99 19.85 -17.47
N VAL A 317 5.15 18.82 -17.56
CA VAL A 317 4.74 18.20 -18.82
C VAL A 317 4.01 19.24 -19.67
N LYS A 318 4.62 19.61 -20.79
CA LYS A 318 4.08 20.57 -21.76
C LYS A 318 3.28 19.89 -22.85
N LYS A 319 3.73 18.72 -23.30
CA LYS A 319 3.08 18.00 -24.39
C LYS A 319 3.27 16.50 -24.24
N ILE A 320 2.17 15.78 -24.40
CA ILE A 320 2.10 14.34 -24.60
C ILE A 320 1.67 14.14 -26.06
N SER A 321 2.39 13.30 -26.78
CA SER A 321 2.14 13.00 -28.19
C SER A 321 2.21 11.51 -28.44
N PHE A 322 1.38 11.05 -29.38
CA PHE A 322 1.36 9.68 -29.84
C PHE A 322 1.80 9.63 -31.29
N GLU A 323 2.49 8.55 -31.65
CA GLU A 323 2.97 8.32 -33.01
C GLU A 323 2.54 6.92 -33.44
N GLY A 324 1.76 6.82 -34.52
CA GLY A 324 1.26 5.55 -35.05
C GLY A 324 -0.14 5.14 -34.57
N ASN A 325 -0.82 5.96 -33.77
CA ASN A 325 -2.25 5.83 -33.50
C ASN A 325 -3.09 6.34 -34.69
N LEU A 326 -3.67 5.43 -35.45
CA LEU A 326 -4.50 5.72 -36.63
C LEU A 326 -6.00 5.63 -36.31
N THR A 327 -6.37 4.73 -35.39
CA THR A 327 -7.77 4.48 -35.03
C THR A 327 -8.26 5.44 -33.95
N PHE A 328 -7.44 5.67 -32.92
CA PHE A 328 -7.80 6.53 -31.78
C PHE A 328 -7.10 7.87 -31.85
N ARG A 329 -7.82 8.93 -31.49
CA ARG A 329 -7.24 10.29 -31.46
C ARG A 329 -6.37 10.45 -30.21
N ASP A 330 -5.33 11.29 -30.30
CA ASP A 330 -4.46 11.63 -29.16
C ASP A 330 -5.27 12.02 -27.91
N LYS A 331 -6.34 12.80 -28.09
CA LYS A 331 -7.20 13.25 -26.99
C LYS A 331 -7.90 12.09 -26.27
N GLU A 332 -8.24 11.01 -26.97
CA GLU A 332 -8.86 9.83 -26.38
C GLU A 332 -7.84 9.05 -25.57
N LEU A 333 -6.63 8.87 -26.10
CA LEU A 333 -5.54 8.20 -25.38
C LEU A 333 -5.09 8.99 -24.14
N LYS A 334 -4.98 10.33 -24.23
CA LYS A 334 -4.68 11.19 -23.07
C LYS A 334 -5.67 11.04 -21.93
N LYS A 335 -6.97 10.87 -22.23
CA LYS A 335 -8.01 10.69 -21.20
C LYS A 335 -7.87 9.39 -20.40
N LEU A 336 -7.15 8.39 -20.93
CA LEU A 336 -6.88 7.13 -20.22
C LEU A 336 -5.70 7.27 -19.24
N MET A 337 -4.87 8.30 -19.40
CA MET A 337 -3.68 8.55 -18.60
C MET A 337 -4.04 9.35 -17.35
N LYS A 338 -3.31 9.12 -16.25
CA LYS A 338 -3.27 10.03 -15.10
C LYS A 338 -2.21 11.12 -15.26
N THR A 339 -1.21 10.89 -16.11
CA THR A 339 -0.20 11.88 -16.47
C THR A 339 -0.83 12.90 -17.41
N GLU A 340 -0.83 14.17 -16.99
CA GLU A 340 -1.48 15.26 -17.73
C GLU A 340 -0.50 16.35 -18.17
N GLU A 341 -0.89 17.11 -19.19
CA GLU A 341 -0.22 18.35 -19.59
C GLU A 341 -0.59 19.49 -18.63
N ARG A 342 0.30 20.46 -18.44
CA ARG A 342 0.02 21.64 -17.60
C ARG A 342 -1.14 22.45 -18.17
N GLY A 343 -2.24 22.56 -17.42
CA GLY A 343 -3.41 23.37 -17.71
C GLY A 343 -3.40 24.75 -17.02
N LEU A 344 -4.46 25.54 -17.24
CA LEU A 344 -4.62 26.90 -16.68
C LEU A 344 -4.76 26.91 -15.14
N PHE A 345 -5.27 25.83 -14.54
CA PHE A 345 -5.48 25.70 -13.09
C PHE A 345 -4.48 24.78 -12.39
N SER A 346 -3.40 24.34 -13.06
CA SER A 346 -2.36 23.46 -12.49
C SER A 346 -1.54 24.09 -11.34
N TRP A 347 -1.90 25.29 -10.88
CA TRP A 347 -1.38 25.86 -9.64
C TRP A 347 -2.16 25.38 -8.40
N LEU A 348 -3.39 24.87 -8.57
CA LEU A 348 -4.24 24.29 -7.52
C LEU A 348 -4.09 22.78 -7.36
N SER A 349 -3.45 22.09 -8.32
CA SER A 349 -3.24 20.63 -8.30
C SER A 349 -1.82 20.25 -8.72
N ASP A 350 -1.45 18.98 -8.53
CA ASP A 350 -0.18 18.40 -9.01
C ASP A 350 -0.19 18.11 -10.53
N ALA A 351 -1.19 18.60 -11.28
CA ALA A 351 -1.30 18.39 -12.72
C ALA A 351 -0.07 18.95 -13.47
N GLY A 352 0.47 18.15 -14.38
CA GLY A 352 1.69 18.49 -15.13
C GLY A 352 2.99 18.03 -14.48
N VAL A 353 2.99 17.45 -13.28
CA VAL A 353 4.19 16.84 -12.67
C VAL A 353 4.37 15.41 -13.18
N LEU A 354 5.55 15.08 -13.72
CA LEU A 354 5.78 13.75 -14.30
C LEU A 354 6.21 12.73 -13.23
N LYS A 355 5.35 11.74 -12.98
CA LYS A 355 5.72 10.56 -12.18
C LYS A 355 6.00 9.40 -13.12
N ARG A 356 7.26 8.92 -13.18
CA ARG A 356 7.68 7.89 -14.15
C ARG A 356 6.90 6.58 -13.99
N ASP A 357 6.67 6.12 -12.76
CA ASP A 357 5.88 4.91 -12.53
C ASP A 357 4.42 5.09 -12.96
N GLN A 358 3.86 6.29 -12.75
CA GLN A 358 2.52 6.59 -13.23
C GLN A 358 2.46 6.58 -14.77
N LEU A 359 3.47 7.12 -15.45
CA LEU A 359 3.55 7.11 -16.90
C LEU A 359 3.66 5.69 -17.47
N ARG A 360 4.44 4.79 -16.83
CA ARG A 360 4.50 3.37 -17.20
C ARG A 360 3.15 2.69 -17.04
N GLN A 361 2.45 2.96 -15.94
CA GLN A 361 1.08 2.46 -15.74
C GLN A 361 0.11 3.01 -16.80
N ASP A 362 0.25 4.27 -17.19
CA ASP A 362 -0.57 4.90 -18.21
C ASP A 362 -0.35 4.27 -19.60
N VAL A 363 0.90 3.95 -19.94
CA VAL A 363 1.23 3.17 -21.15
C VAL A 363 0.54 1.81 -21.12
N ASN A 364 0.58 1.09 -19.99
CA ASN A 364 -0.13 -0.18 -19.86
C ASN A 364 -1.65 -0.04 -20.03
N LYS A 365 -2.26 1.03 -19.53
CA LYS A 365 -3.70 1.30 -19.75
C LYS A 365 -4.01 1.51 -21.23
N ILE A 366 -3.14 2.20 -21.97
CA ILE A 366 -3.29 2.38 -23.41
C ILE A 366 -3.18 1.01 -24.11
N THR A 367 -2.19 0.19 -23.77
CA THR A 367 -2.05 -1.17 -24.31
C THR A 367 -3.32 -2.00 -24.07
N VAL A 368 -3.85 -1.99 -22.84
CA VAL A 368 -5.10 -2.67 -22.49
C VAL A 368 -6.29 -2.11 -23.29
N HIS A 369 -6.36 -0.79 -23.50
CA HIS A 369 -7.41 -0.18 -24.31
C HIS A 369 -7.40 -0.70 -25.75
N TYR A 370 -6.23 -0.84 -26.37
CA TYR A 370 -6.10 -1.44 -27.70
C TYR A 370 -6.55 -2.92 -27.72
N PHE A 371 -6.09 -3.73 -26.75
CA PHE A 371 -6.53 -5.13 -26.62
C PHE A 371 -8.04 -5.28 -26.37
N ASN A 372 -8.65 -4.33 -25.67
CA ASN A 372 -10.08 -4.31 -25.40
C ASN A 372 -10.91 -3.80 -26.59
N ASN A 373 -10.27 -3.31 -27.65
CA ASN A 373 -10.92 -2.82 -28.86
C ASN A 373 -10.59 -3.63 -30.12
N GLY A 374 -10.04 -4.84 -29.97
CA GLY A 374 -9.83 -5.79 -31.06
C GLY A 374 -8.43 -5.80 -31.66
N PHE A 375 -7.49 -5.01 -31.12
CA PHE A 375 -6.13 -4.93 -31.64
C PHE A 375 -5.20 -5.90 -30.89
N ILE A 376 -5.35 -7.20 -31.13
CA ILE A 376 -4.66 -8.25 -30.36
C ILE A 376 -3.14 -8.26 -30.52
N TYR A 377 -2.61 -7.61 -31.56
CA TYR A 377 -1.18 -7.47 -31.83
C TYR A 377 -0.67 -6.04 -31.59
N ALA A 378 -1.46 -5.19 -30.92
CA ALA A 378 -1.03 -3.83 -30.62
C ALA A 378 0.23 -3.83 -29.75
N GLN A 379 1.19 -2.98 -30.11
CA GLN A 379 2.40 -2.74 -29.35
C GLN A 379 2.49 -1.25 -29.02
N VAL A 380 2.52 -0.94 -27.72
CA VAL A 380 2.76 0.41 -27.22
C VAL A 380 4.19 0.43 -26.70
N GLY A 381 5.05 1.21 -27.35
CA GLY A 381 6.46 1.32 -26.98
C GLY A 381 6.69 2.11 -25.70
N GLU A 382 7.87 1.94 -25.12
CA GLU A 382 8.31 2.73 -23.97
C GLU A 382 8.23 4.24 -24.26
N PRO A 383 7.79 5.05 -23.28
CA PRO A 383 7.64 6.48 -23.48
C PRO A 383 9.01 7.15 -23.60
N VAL A 384 9.22 7.88 -24.70
CA VAL A 384 10.41 8.71 -24.89
C VAL A 384 10.16 10.06 -24.21
N VAL A 385 10.83 10.28 -23.08
CA VAL A 385 10.76 11.52 -22.31
C VAL A 385 11.95 12.40 -22.66
N THR A 386 11.67 13.60 -23.16
CA THR A 386 12.67 14.65 -23.43
C THR A 386 12.32 15.90 -22.64
N PHE A 387 13.31 16.72 -22.33
CA PHE A 387 13.10 17.94 -21.57
C PHE A 387 14.02 19.06 -22.07
N ASP A 388 13.52 20.29 -22.00
CA ASP A 388 14.28 21.51 -22.28
C ASP A 388 13.99 22.56 -21.19
N LYS A 389 14.45 23.81 -21.39
CA LYS A 389 14.17 24.92 -20.44
C LYS A 389 12.68 25.27 -20.34
N LYS A 390 11.84 24.89 -21.30
CA LYS A 390 10.40 25.21 -21.38
C LYS A 390 9.54 24.14 -20.70
N GLY A 391 10.01 22.89 -20.60
CA GLY A 391 9.34 21.81 -19.87
C GLY A 391 9.66 20.42 -20.41
N ILE A 392 8.74 19.49 -20.14
CA ILE A 392 8.89 18.05 -20.46
C ILE A 392 7.98 17.68 -21.62
N TYR A 393 8.50 16.89 -22.56
CA TYR A 393 7.81 16.40 -23.73
C TYR A 393 7.85 14.88 -23.74
N ILE A 394 6.66 14.27 -23.83
CA ILE A 394 6.48 12.83 -23.80
C ILE A 394 5.99 12.37 -25.17
N LYS A 395 6.67 11.40 -25.76
CA LYS A 395 6.26 10.75 -27.00
C LYS A 395 6.10 9.26 -26.79
N ILE A 396 4.94 8.73 -27.13
CA ILE A 396 4.63 7.30 -27.04
C ILE A 396 4.39 6.76 -28.45
N LYS A 397 5.19 5.76 -28.86
CA LYS A 397 5.04 5.11 -30.16
C LYS A 397 4.06 3.95 -30.07
N ILE A 398 3.17 3.82 -31.04
CA ILE A 398 2.12 2.81 -31.08
C ILE A 398 2.15 2.12 -32.45
N VAL A 399 2.11 0.79 -32.44
CA VAL A 399 1.84 -0.03 -33.63
C VAL A 399 0.51 -0.72 -33.36
N GLU A 400 -0.57 -0.27 -34.00
CA GLU A 400 -1.93 -0.77 -33.68
C GLU A 400 -2.13 -2.23 -34.14
N GLY A 401 -1.58 -2.60 -35.30
CA GLY A 401 -1.88 -3.88 -35.93
C GLY A 401 -3.30 -3.94 -36.54
N LYS A 402 -3.71 -5.14 -36.98
CA LYS A 402 -5.07 -5.37 -37.50
C LYS A 402 -6.08 -5.42 -36.35
N ARG A 403 -7.32 -5.01 -36.64
CA ARG A 403 -8.45 -5.07 -35.71
C ARG A 403 -9.30 -6.31 -35.98
N TYR A 404 -9.61 -7.08 -34.95
CA TYR A 404 -10.36 -8.33 -35.05
C TYR A 404 -11.74 -8.23 -34.40
N LYS A 405 -12.74 -8.83 -35.03
CA LYS A 405 -14.11 -8.97 -34.53
C LYS A 405 -14.24 -10.18 -33.59
N VAL A 406 -15.28 -10.20 -32.78
CA VAL A 406 -15.65 -11.42 -32.05
C VAL A 406 -16.16 -12.45 -33.05
N GLY A 407 -15.58 -13.65 -33.01
CA GLY A 407 -16.00 -14.79 -33.81
C GLY A 407 -17.01 -15.67 -33.06
N LYS A 408 -16.85 -16.99 -33.15
CA LYS A 408 -17.66 -17.98 -32.44
C LYS A 408 -17.30 -18.01 -30.96
N VAL A 409 -18.31 -17.92 -30.11
CA VAL A 409 -18.16 -18.05 -28.65
C VAL A 409 -18.80 -19.35 -28.19
N LYS A 410 -18.13 -20.12 -27.33
CA LYS A 410 -18.63 -21.40 -26.80
C LYS A 410 -18.30 -21.56 -25.33
N ILE A 411 -19.14 -22.32 -24.63
CA ILE A 411 -18.89 -22.82 -23.27
C ILE A 411 -18.83 -24.35 -23.34
N GLU A 412 -17.72 -24.93 -22.91
CA GLU A 412 -17.44 -26.38 -22.92
C GLU A 412 -16.98 -26.86 -21.54
N GLY A 413 -16.89 -28.18 -21.36
CA GLY A 413 -16.49 -28.79 -20.09
C GLY A 413 -17.68 -29.11 -19.20
N ASP A 414 -17.45 -29.09 -17.88
CA ASP A 414 -18.37 -29.58 -16.86
C ASP A 414 -19.69 -28.77 -16.79
N THR A 415 -20.80 -29.44 -16.49
CA THR A 415 -22.16 -28.84 -16.46
C THR A 415 -22.56 -28.33 -15.07
N LEU A 416 -22.94 -27.07 -14.95
CA LEU A 416 -23.47 -26.44 -13.72
C LEU A 416 -24.97 -26.69 -13.53
N LYS A 417 -25.53 -26.32 -12.37
CA LYS A 417 -26.99 -26.27 -12.17
C LYS A 417 -27.61 -25.20 -13.08
N LYS A 418 -26.90 -24.09 -13.30
CA LYS A 418 -27.27 -23.10 -14.33
C LYS A 418 -27.03 -23.68 -15.72
N SER A 419 -28.00 -23.50 -16.62
CA SER A 419 -27.90 -24.01 -17.99
C SER A 419 -26.82 -23.25 -18.77
N ARG A 420 -26.28 -23.87 -19.82
CA ARG A 420 -25.27 -23.22 -20.67
C ARG A 420 -25.84 -21.99 -21.37
N GLU A 421 -27.11 -22.01 -21.71
CA GLU A 421 -27.83 -20.91 -22.34
C GLU A 421 -27.88 -19.69 -21.39
N GLU A 422 -28.23 -19.91 -20.12
CA GLU A 422 -28.27 -18.85 -19.11
C GLU A 422 -26.89 -18.23 -18.88
N LEU A 423 -25.83 -19.07 -18.84
CA LEU A 423 -24.45 -18.61 -18.71
C LEU A 423 -24.00 -17.85 -19.96
N PHE A 424 -24.40 -18.30 -21.15
CA PHE A 424 -24.04 -17.70 -22.43
C PHE A 424 -24.66 -16.31 -22.61
N GLU A 425 -25.92 -16.10 -22.23
CA GLU A 425 -26.59 -14.80 -22.27
C GLU A 425 -25.92 -13.74 -21.37
N LYS A 426 -25.26 -14.20 -20.30
CA LYS A 426 -24.54 -13.34 -19.36
C LYS A 426 -23.16 -12.93 -19.84
N LEU A 427 -22.58 -13.63 -20.82
CA LEU A 427 -21.28 -13.27 -21.38
C LEU A 427 -21.30 -11.85 -21.95
N THR A 428 -20.25 -11.11 -21.64
CA THR A 428 -20.03 -9.72 -22.07
C THR A 428 -19.40 -9.70 -23.45
N VAL A 429 -18.52 -10.66 -23.76
CA VAL A 429 -17.83 -10.75 -25.05
C VAL A 429 -18.81 -10.93 -26.21
N THR A 430 -19.92 -11.65 -26.01
CA THR A 430 -20.96 -11.87 -27.04
C THR A 430 -21.71 -10.59 -27.40
N LYS A 431 -21.67 -9.57 -26.53
CA LYS A 431 -22.30 -8.26 -26.73
C LYS A 431 -21.36 -7.24 -27.39
N LYS A 432 -20.14 -7.63 -27.75
CA LYS A 432 -19.12 -6.78 -28.35
C LYS A 432 -18.98 -7.04 -29.84
N ALA A 433 -18.88 -5.98 -30.63
CA ALA A 433 -18.61 -6.09 -32.06
C ALA A 433 -17.15 -6.48 -32.36
N PHE A 434 -16.21 -5.97 -31.57
CA PHE A 434 -14.78 -6.24 -31.67
C PHE A 434 -14.29 -7.07 -30.50
N PHE A 435 -13.25 -7.88 -30.72
CA PHE A 435 -12.66 -8.68 -29.66
C PHE A 435 -12.21 -7.79 -28.50
N ASP A 436 -12.66 -8.11 -27.29
CA ASP A 436 -12.39 -7.32 -26.10
C ASP A 436 -11.77 -8.25 -25.05
N ARG A 437 -10.44 -8.16 -24.88
CA ARG A 437 -9.71 -9.02 -23.93
C ARG A 437 -10.22 -8.84 -22.50
N GLY A 438 -10.56 -7.61 -22.11
CA GLY A 438 -11.14 -7.31 -20.82
C GLY A 438 -12.52 -7.96 -20.63
N ALA A 439 -13.36 -7.96 -21.67
CA ALA A 439 -14.64 -8.68 -21.64
C ALA A 439 -14.43 -10.19 -21.46
N VAL A 440 -13.46 -10.80 -22.16
CA VAL A 440 -13.12 -12.23 -21.98
C VAL A 440 -12.68 -12.53 -20.55
N MET A 441 -11.81 -11.71 -19.96
CA MET A 441 -11.36 -11.90 -18.57
C MET A 441 -12.52 -11.71 -17.57
N SER A 442 -13.38 -10.71 -17.79
CA SER A 442 -14.59 -10.51 -16.98
C SER A 442 -15.55 -11.69 -17.06
N ASP A 443 -15.65 -12.31 -18.24
CA ASP A 443 -16.47 -13.50 -18.46
C ASP A 443 -15.87 -14.74 -17.79
N VAL A 444 -14.53 -14.90 -17.81
CA VAL A 444 -13.82 -15.92 -17.02
C VAL A 444 -14.16 -15.76 -15.54
N GLU A 445 -14.00 -14.57 -14.98
CA GLU A 445 -14.33 -14.30 -13.57
C GLU A 445 -15.81 -14.57 -13.25
N SER A 446 -16.72 -14.21 -14.16
CA SER A 446 -18.16 -14.42 -13.97
C SER A 446 -18.54 -15.91 -14.01
N LEU A 447 -17.95 -16.67 -14.93
CA LEU A 447 -18.16 -18.12 -15.03
C LEU A 447 -17.53 -18.85 -13.85
N THR A 448 -16.29 -18.50 -13.46
CA THR A 448 -15.66 -19.03 -12.25
C THR A 448 -16.49 -18.73 -11.01
N GLY A 449 -17.00 -17.50 -10.88
CA GLY A 449 -17.93 -17.12 -9.81
C GLY A 449 -19.21 -17.95 -9.82
N ALA A 450 -19.79 -18.25 -10.98
CA ALA A 450 -20.94 -19.13 -11.09
C ALA A 450 -20.64 -20.56 -10.63
N CYS A 451 -19.45 -21.09 -10.91
CA CYS A 451 -18.99 -22.37 -10.37
C CYS A 451 -18.81 -22.29 -8.85
N ASN A 452 -18.08 -21.29 -8.37
CA ASN A 452 -17.80 -21.10 -6.95
C ASN A 452 -19.09 -20.98 -6.14
N ASP A 453 -20.09 -20.28 -6.66
CA ASP A 453 -21.37 -20.07 -5.96
C ASP A 453 -22.25 -21.33 -5.87
N GLU A 454 -21.93 -22.38 -6.65
CA GLU A 454 -22.51 -23.72 -6.52
C GLU A 454 -21.71 -24.64 -5.58
N GLY A 455 -20.63 -24.15 -4.95
CA GLY A 455 -19.80 -24.91 -4.00
C GLY A 455 -18.43 -25.34 -4.52
N TYR A 456 -18.06 -25.00 -5.75
CA TYR A 456 -16.83 -25.45 -6.39
C TYR A 456 -15.69 -24.42 -6.24
N ALA A 457 -15.00 -24.41 -5.09
CA ALA A 457 -14.01 -23.37 -4.77
C ALA A 457 -12.81 -23.33 -5.73
N TYR A 458 -12.34 -24.50 -6.17
CA TYR A 458 -11.18 -24.66 -7.04
C TYR A 458 -11.56 -24.77 -8.53
N ALA A 459 -12.73 -24.24 -8.91
CA ALA A 459 -13.16 -24.27 -10.30
C ALA A 459 -12.25 -23.38 -11.16
N GLU A 460 -11.83 -23.92 -12.29
CA GLU A 460 -11.03 -23.23 -13.29
C GLU A 460 -11.83 -23.01 -14.57
N VAL A 461 -11.75 -21.80 -15.12
CA VAL A 461 -12.33 -21.47 -16.42
C VAL A 461 -11.21 -20.97 -17.31
N ASN A 462 -10.81 -21.82 -18.26
CA ASN A 462 -9.69 -21.56 -19.16
C ASN A 462 -10.22 -21.02 -20.51
N PRO A 463 -9.94 -19.75 -20.88
CA PRO A 463 -10.33 -19.21 -22.17
C PRO A 463 -9.33 -19.65 -23.24
N VAL A 464 -9.79 -20.45 -24.21
CA VAL A 464 -9.02 -20.80 -25.41
C VAL A 464 -9.43 -19.85 -26.53
N THR A 465 -8.47 -19.08 -27.06
CA THR A 465 -8.71 -18.15 -28.18
C THR A 465 -8.09 -18.70 -29.46
N SER A 466 -8.81 -18.57 -30.58
CA SER A 466 -8.34 -18.96 -31.91
C SER A 466 -8.50 -17.78 -32.86
N VAL A 467 -7.39 -17.32 -33.44
CA VAL A 467 -7.37 -16.16 -34.34
C VAL A 467 -7.56 -16.62 -35.78
N ASN A 468 -8.59 -16.11 -36.45
CA ASN A 468 -8.86 -16.36 -37.85
C ASN A 468 -8.37 -15.15 -38.68
N GLU A 469 -7.13 -15.24 -39.18
CA GLU A 469 -6.47 -14.15 -39.92
C GLU A 469 -7.22 -13.67 -41.17
N LYS A 470 -7.86 -14.58 -41.91
CA LYS A 470 -8.59 -14.26 -43.15
C LYS A 470 -9.89 -13.51 -42.89
N GLU A 471 -10.64 -13.95 -41.89
CA GLU A 471 -11.94 -13.36 -41.52
C GLU A 471 -11.79 -12.18 -40.56
N GLN A 472 -10.58 -11.96 -40.02
CA GLN A 472 -10.28 -11.00 -38.97
C GLN A 472 -11.20 -11.18 -37.77
N THR A 473 -11.38 -12.43 -37.33
CA THR A 473 -12.19 -12.79 -36.16
C THR A 473 -11.35 -13.52 -35.12
N VAL A 474 -11.77 -13.45 -33.86
CA VAL A 474 -11.22 -14.27 -32.76
C VAL A 474 -12.34 -15.09 -32.15
N ASP A 475 -12.23 -16.40 -32.27
CA ASP A 475 -13.12 -17.36 -31.62
C ASP A 475 -12.68 -17.55 -30.16
N VAL A 476 -13.64 -17.69 -29.25
CA VAL A 476 -13.39 -17.84 -27.80
C VAL A 476 -14.16 -19.04 -27.26
N THR A 477 -13.44 -20.03 -26.73
CA THR A 477 -14.03 -21.18 -26.04
C THR A 477 -13.66 -21.16 -24.57
N PHE A 478 -14.66 -21.00 -23.69
CA PHE A 478 -14.48 -21.09 -22.25
C PHE A 478 -14.62 -22.55 -21.81
N LYS A 479 -13.52 -23.15 -21.34
CA LYS A 479 -13.52 -24.54 -20.82
C LYS A 479 -13.64 -24.53 -19.31
N ILE A 480 -14.72 -25.09 -18.78
CA ILE A 480 -15.01 -25.16 -17.36
C ILE A 480 -14.54 -26.49 -16.78
N SER A 481 -13.77 -26.43 -15.69
CA SER A 481 -13.39 -27.57 -14.86
C SER A 481 -13.79 -27.27 -13.42
N LYS A 482 -14.74 -28.01 -12.86
CA LYS A 482 -15.37 -27.66 -11.58
C LYS A 482 -14.57 -28.10 -10.37
N GLY A 483 -13.88 -29.24 -10.45
CA GLY A 483 -13.26 -29.84 -9.28
C GLY A 483 -14.28 -30.32 -8.23
N PRO A 484 -13.85 -30.65 -7.00
CA PRO A 484 -14.73 -31.15 -5.94
C PRO A 484 -15.57 -30.04 -5.29
N LEU A 485 -16.66 -30.44 -4.62
CA LEU A 485 -17.41 -29.55 -3.73
C LEU A 485 -16.59 -29.25 -2.48
N VAL A 486 -16.60 -27.99 -2.09
CA VAL A 486 -15.85 -27.48 -0.94
C VAL A 486 -16.79 -26.78 0.02
N TYR A 487 -16.59 -27.00 1.32
CA TYR A 487 -17.31 -26.33 2.39
C TYR A 487 -16.36 -25.40 3.15
N PHE A 488 -16.90 -24.30 3.67
CA PHE A 488 -16.20 -23.47 4.65
C PHE A 488 -16.02 -24.27 5.94
N ASN A 489 -14.78 -24.48 6.37
CA ASN A 489 -14.47 -25.23 7.58
C ASN A 489 -14.36 -24.32 8.81
N ARG A 490 -13.20 -23.70 9.04
CA ARG A 490 -13.00 -22.77 10.15
C ARG A 490 -12.83 -21.34 9.65
N ILE A 491 -13.36 -20.39 10.41
CA ILE A 491 -13.15 -18.96 10.18
C ILE A 491 -12.26 -18.40 11.30
N HIS A 492 -11.03 -18.05 10.95
CA HIS A 492 -10.04 -17.50 11.86
C HIS A 492 -9.93 -16.00 11.67
N ILE A 493 -10.25 -15.21 12.70
CA ILE A 493 -10.17 -13.76 12.65
C ILE A 493 -8.96 -13.33 13.49
N THR A 494 -8.07 -12.52 12.91
CA THR A 494 -6.85 -12.06 13.58
C THR A 494 -6.58 -10.58 13.32
N GLY A 495 -5.84 -9.94 14.23
CA GLY A 495 -5.51 -8.51 14.17
C GLY A 495 -6.58 -7.57 14.74
N ASN A 496 -7.75 -8.10 15.15
CA ASN A 496 -8.81 -7.39 15.84
C ASN A 496 -8.52 -7.23 17.35
N THR A 497 -7.52 -6.41 17.69
CA THR A 497 -7.07 -6.22 19.08
C THR A 497 -8.07 -5.48 19.97
N LYS A 498 -8.87 -4.58 19.39
CA LYS A 498 -9.89 -3.78 20.08
C LYS A 498 -11.29 -4.24 19.73
N THR A 499 -11.55 -4.49 18.46
CA THR A 499 -12.84 -4.91 17.90
C THR A 499 -13.10 -6.35 18.30
N ARG A 500 -14.24 -6.58 18.94
CA ARG A 500 -14.63 -7.93 19.36
C ARG A 500 -14.86 -8.81 18.13
N ASP A 501 -14.40 -10.05 18.19
CA ASP A 501 -14.56 -11.04 17.10
C ASP A 501 -16.00 -11.10 16.56
N ARG A 502 -16.99 -11.13 17.47
CA ARG A 502 -18.42 -11.16 17.11
C ARG A 502 -18.87 -10.04 16.16
N VAL A 503 -18.24 -8.86 16.23
CA VAL A 503 -18.57 -7.71 15.37
C VAL A 503 -18.19 -8.00 13.92
N ILE A 504 -17.05 -8.65 13.71
CA ILE A 504 -16.58 -9.06 12.39
C ILE A 504 -17.40 -10.26 11.93
N ARG A 505 -17.55 -11.27 12.79
CA ARG A 505 -18.22 -12.54 12.47
C ARG A 505 -19.67 -12.36 12.01
N ARG A 506 -20.45 -11.48 12.65
CA ARG A 506 -21.86 -11.22 12.27
C ARG A 506 -22.02 -10.49 10.93
N LEU A 507 -20.95 -9.87 10.41
CA LEU A 507 -20.97 -9.18 9.12
C LEU A 507 -20.61 -10.11 7.95
N LEU A 508 -20.20 -11.35 8.24
CA LEU A 508 -19.94 -12.37 7.23
C LEU A 508 -21.28 -12.89 6.67
N ALA A 509 -21.37 -13.02 5.35
CA ALA A 509 -22.52 -13.54 4.63
C ALA A 509 -22.55 -15.08 4.56
N PHE A 510 -21.52 -15.73 5.08
CA PHE A 510 -21.35 -17.18 5.13
C PHE A 510 -21.02 -17.63 6.56
N THR A 511 -21.29 -18.90 6.84
CA THR A 511 -20.97 -19.54 8.13
C THR A 511 -20.14 -20.80 7.94
N GLU A 512 -19.49 -21.25 9.01
CA GLU A 512 -18.82 -22.55 9.06
C GLU A 512 -19.81 -23.69 8.72
N GLY A 513 -19.36 -24.68 7.95
CA GLY A 513 -20.16 -25.80 7.45
C GLY A 513 -21.01 -25.51 6.20
N GLU A 514 -21.09 -24.27 5.74
CA GLU A 514 -21.80 -23.93 4.50
C GLU A 514 -20.96 -24.29 3.25
N LEU A 515 -21.62 -24.60 2.13
CA LEU A 515 -20.96 -24.71 0.83
C LEU A 515 -20.21 -23.41 0.49
N TYR A 516 -19.03 -23.55 -0.11
CA TYR A 516 -18.25 -22.43 -0.58
C TYR A 516 -19.08 -21.56 -1.52
N ASN A 517 -18.96 -20.24 -1.37
CA ASN A 517 -19.64 -19.29 -2.23
C ASN A 517 -18.81 -18.01 -2.34
N SER A 518 -18.36 -17.69 -3.56
CA SER A 518 -17.47 -16.55 -3.79
C SER A 518 -18.20 -15.21 -3.63
N THR A 519 -19.48 -15.16 -3.98
CA THR A 519 -20.30 -13.96 -3.83
C THR A 519 -20.45 -13.59 -2.35
N LYS A 520 -20.71 -14.58 -1.48
CA LYS A 520 -20.76 -14.38 -0.03
C LYS A 520 -19.44 -13.90 0.56
N LEU A 521 -18.28 -14.41 0.08
CA LEU A 521 -16.97 -13.90 0.49
C LEU A 521 -16.79 -12.42 0.11
N LYS A 522 -17.12 -12.06 -1.14
CA LYS A 522 -17.05 -10.67 -1.63
C LYS A 522 -17.99 -9.74 -0.86
N ASP A 523 -19.20 -10.20 -0.55
CA ASP A 523 -20.17 -9.41 0.23
C ASP A 523 -19.71 -9.25 1.68
N SER A 524 -19.09 -10.28 2.27
CA SER A 524 -18.48 -10.20 3.60
C SER A 524 -17.35 -9.16 3.65
N TYR A 525 -16.46 -9.17 2.66
CA TYR A 525 -15.41 -8.15 2.51
C TYR A 525 -16.03 -6.74 2.44
N LYS A 526 -17.02 -6.54 1.56
CA LYS A 526 -17.71 -5.24 1.42
C LYS A 526 -18.39 -4.80 2.71
N ASN A 527 -19.03 -5.72 3.44
CA ASN A 527 -19.68 -5.43 4.72
C ASN A 527 -18.66 -4.92 5.75
N LEU A 528 -17.50 -5.58 5.85
CA LEU A 528 -16.41 -5.17 6.74
C LEU A 528 -15.78 -3.86 6.30
N GLU A 529 -15.53 -3.66 5.01
CA GLU A 529 -14.96 -2.42 4.45
C GLU A 529 -15.88 -1.22 4.75
N ARG A 530 -17.20 -1.39 4.61
CA ARG A 530 -18.21 -0.35 4.89
C ARG A 530 -18.21 0.11 6.35
N THR A 531 -17.76 -0.72 7.30
CA THR A 531 -17.64 -0.30 8.71
C THR A 531 -16.62 0.79 8.93
N ARG A 532 -15.60 0.88 8.06
CA ARG A 532 -14.44 1.76 8.22
C ARG A 532 -13.70 1.58 9.56
N PHE A 533 -13.75 0.40 10.18
CA PHE A 533 -12.97 0.09 11.39
C PHE A 533 -11.54 -0.37 11.09
N PHE A 534 -11.29 -0.78 9.85
CA PHE A 534 -10.03 -1.38 9.42
C PHE A 534 -9.37 -0.51 8.33
N GLU A 535 -8.04 -0.45 8.34
CA GLU A 535 -7.24 0.11 7.23
C GLU A 535 -6.94 -0.96 6.17
N GLU A 536 -6.85 -2.23 6.58
CA GLU A 536 -6.57 -3.37 5.71
C GLU A 536 -7.44 -4.56 6.15
N ILE A 537 -7.99 -5.26 5.17
CA ILE A 537 -8.81 -6.46 5.34
C ILE A 537 -8.31 -7.47 4.30
N ASP A 538 -7.75 -8.57 4.77
CA ASP A 538 -7.19 -9.62 3.93
C ASP A 538 -7.93 -10.94 4.21
N PHE A 539 -8.63 -11.43 3.19
CA PHE A 539 -9.31 -12.72 3.21
C PHE A 539 -8.42 -13.75 2.54
N GLN A 540 -7.99 -14.73 3.31
CA GLN A 540 -7.13 -15.81 2.85
C GLN A 540 -7.90 -17.12 2.88
N ALA A 541 -8.11 -17.71 1.70
CA ALA A 541 -8.58 -19.07 1.61
C ALA A 541 -7.38 -20.02 1.74
N GLU A 542 -7.36 -20.77 2.83
CA GLU A 542 -6.34 -21.75 3.14
C GLU A 542 -6.89 -23.16 2.92
N LYS A 543 -6.02 -24.10 2.53
CA LYS A 543 -6.43 -25.51 2.38
C LYS A 543 -6.84 -26.04 3.74
N GLY A 544 -8.05 -26.57 3.83
CA GLY A 544 -8.53 -27.22 5.04
C GLY A 544 -7.89 -28.60 5.23
N PRO A 545 -8.30 -29.32 6.29
CA PRO A 545 -7.78 -30.66 6.60
C PRO A 545 -7.98 -31.70 5.48
N THR A 546 -8.95 -31.49 4.59
CA THR A 546 -9.25 -32.32 3.42
C THR A 546 -9.44 -31.45 2.19
N GLU A 547 -9.37 -32.04 1.00
CA GLU A 547 -9.56 -31.31 -0.28
C GLU A 547 -10.97 -30.74 -0.47
N THR A 548 -11.95 -31.20 0.32
CA THR A 548 -13.35 -30.75 0.34
C THR A 548 -13.61 -29.66 1.39
N LEU A 549 -12.59 -29.21 2.11
CA LEU A 549 -12.70 -28.22 3.16
C LEU A 549 -11.72 -27.07 2.90
N THR A 550 -12.15 -25.84 3.18
CA THR A 550 -11.27 -24.66 3.14
C THR A 550 -11.44 -23.85 4.41
N ASP A 551 -10.30 -23.47 5.00
CA ASP A 551 -10.26 -22.56 6.13
C ASP A 551 -10.17 -21.12 5.60
N ILE A 552 -10.85 -20.20 6.26
CA ILE A 552 -10.84 -18.78 5.89
C ILE A 552 -10.16 -17.98 6.99
N GLY A 553 -8.94 -17.53 6.70
CA GLY A 553 -8.21 -16.56 7.51
C GLY A 553 -8.62 -15.13 7.16
N ILE A 554 -9.22 -14.42 8.10
CA ILE A 554 -9.57 -13.00 7.97
C ILE A 554 -8.58 -12.21 8.82
N ARG A 555 -7.60 -11.59 8.17
CA ARG A 555 -6.65 -10.71 8.84
C ARG A 555 -7.09 -9.26 8.67
N VAL A 556 -7.23 -8.56 9.79
CA VAL A 556 -7.60 -7.15 9.79
C VAL A 556 -6.54 -6.33 10.46
N LYS A 557 -6.31 -5.13 9.94
CA LYS A 557 -5.49 -4.10 10.60
C LYS A 557 -6.42 -2.98 11.06
N GLU A 558 -6.58 -2.84 12.36
CA GLU A 558 -7.49 -1.85 12.94
C GLU A 558 -6.94 -0.42 12.82
N LYS A 559 -7.82 0.54 12.51
CA LYS A 559 -7.48 1.96 12.51
C LYS A 559 -8.22 2.74 13.59
N GLN A 560 -7.84 3.99 13.77
CA GLN A 560 -8.53 4.89 14.70
C GLN A 560 -9.96 5.18 14.19
N THR A 561 -10.96 4.90 15.02
CA THR A 561 -12.38 5.11 14.73
C THR A 561 -12.96 6.36 15.39
N GLY A 562 -12.13 7.04 16.20
CA GLY A 562 -12.48 8.30 16.85
C GLY A 562 -12.32 9.47 15.88
N MET A 563 -13.25 10.40 15.92
CA MET A 563 -13.28 11.56 15.04
C MET A 563 -13.59 12.82 15.85
N PHE A 564 -12.80 13.87 15.63
CA PHE A 564 -13.04 15.20 16.13
C PHE A 564 -13.20 16.14 14.94
N SER A 565 -14.30 16.88 14.90
CA SER A 565 -14.61 17.81 13.80
C SER A 565 -14.94 19.17 14.37
N VAL A 566 -14.43 20.22 13.73
CA VAL A 566 -14.75 21.62 14.00
C VAL A 566 -15.21 22.26 12.71
N GLY A 567 -16.29 23.02 12.78
CA GLY A 567 -16.90 23.66 11.61
C GLY A 567 -17.35 25.07 11.91
N VAL A 568 -17.52 25.85 10.84
CA VAL A 568 -18.21 27.14 10.89
C VAL A 568 -19.25 27.18 9.76
N ALA A 569 -20.35 27.87 10.01
CA ALA A 569 -21.41 28.01 9.04
C ALA A 569 -22.08 29.38 9.16
N TYR A 570 -22.73 29.80 8.09
CA TYR A 570 -23.63 30.93 8.08
C TYR A 570 -24.85 30.58 7.25
N SER A 571 -26.02 30.68 7.84
CA SER A 571 -27.30 30.56 7.12
C SER A 571 -28.13 31.80 7.36
N ALA A 572 -29.05 32.10 6.45
CA ALA A 572 -29.99 33.19 6.65
C ALA A 572 -30.86 32.95 7.92
N LEU A 573 -31.14 31.68 8.18
CA LEU A 573 -31.97 31.17 9.26
C LEU A 573 -31.31 31.38 10.63
N ASP A 574 -30.09 30.86 10.78
CA ASP A 574 -29.43 30.65 12.08
C ASP A 574 -28.32 31.66 12.36
N GLY A 575 -27.95 32.46 11.35
CA GLY A 575 -26.84 33.42 11.41
C GLY A 575 -25.49 32.71 11.40
N ALA A 576 -24.47 33.38 11.94
CA ALA A 576 -23.14 32.78 12.09
C ALA A 576 -23.15 31.69 13.16
N MET A 577 -22.53 30.55 12.86
CA MET A 577 -22.48 29.36 13.70
C MET A 577 -21.07 28.80 13.78
N ALA A 578 -20.70 28.34 14.98
CA ALA A 578 -19.52 27.52 15.24
C ALA A 578 -19.97 26.13 15.72
N MET A 579 -19.24 25.09 15.30
CA MET A 579 -19.61 23.71 15.54
C MET A 579 -18.42 22.92 16.03
N ALA A 580 -18.65 22.05 17.00
CA ALA A 580 -17.69 21.05 17.44
C ALA A 580 -18.42 19.72 17.62
N SER A 581 -17.79 18.63 17.19
CA SER A 581 -18.30 17.29 17.45
C SER A 581 -17.17 16.32 17.74
N ILE A 582 -17.40 15.44 18.71
CA ILE A 582 -16.55 14.28 18.99
C ILE A 582 -17.40 13.01 18.82
N SER A 583 -16.87 12.05 18.08
CA SER A 583 -17.55 10.80 17.80
C SER A 583 -16.59 9.62 17.92
N GLN A 584 -17.09 8.49 18.42
CA GLN A 584 -16.38 7.22 18.48
C GLN A 584 -17.27 6.13 17.89
N GLN A 585 -16.96 5.64 16.68
CA GLN A 585 -17.81 4.74 15.90
C GLN A 585 -17.71 3.26 16.29
N ASN A 586 -16.67 2.88 17.04
CA ASN A 586 -16.46 1.51 17.53
C ASN A 586 -16.16 1.50 19.03
N LEU A 587 -17.08 2.08 19.81
CA LEU A 587 -16.97 2.24 21.24
C LEU A 587 -16.74 0.87 21.92
N PHE A 588 -15.64 0.75 22.67
CA PHE A 588 -15.20 -0.48 23.34
C PHE A 588 -15.13 -1.73 22.44
N GLY A 589 -14.94 -1.54 21.13
CA GLY A 589 -14.85 -2.64 20.18
C GLY A 589 -16.20 -3.33 19.86
N ARG A 590 -17.32 -2.67 20.11
CA ARG A 590 -18.69 -3.25 19.97
C ARG A 590 -19.42 -2.83 18.70
N ALA A 591 -18.78 -2.05 17.82
CA ALA A 591 -19.41 -1.30 16.72
C ALA A 591 -20.49 -0.30 17.16
N GLN A 592 -20.53 0.05 18.45
CA GLN A 592 -21.43 1.07 18.96
C GLN A 592 -20.87 2.44 18.64
N THR A 593 -21.73 3.38 18.23
CA THR A 593 -21.32 4.77 18.03
C THR A 593 -21.79 5.64 19.18
N LEU A 594 -20.89 6.44 19.76
CA LEU A 594 -21.23 7.52 20.68
C LEU A 594 -20.76 8.84 20.07
N SER A 595 -21.64 9.82 19.99
CA SER A 595 -21.36 11.12 19.38
C SER A 595 -21.91 12.23 20.26
N LEU A 596 -21.09 13.25 20.53
CA LEU A 596 -21.50 14.50 21.15
C LEU A 596 -21.25 15.62 20.15
N LYS A 597 -22.26 16.43 19.85
CA LYS A 597 -22.17 17.57 18.96
C LYS A 597 -22.76 18.81 19.61
N ALA A 598 -22.09 19.93 19.40
CA ALA A 598 -22.48 21.25 19.85
C ALA A 598 -22.42 22.21 18.66
N THR A 599 -23.50 22.95 18.45
CA THR A 599 -23.62 24.03 17.47
C THR A 599 -24.00 25.28 18.22
N LEU A 600 -23.14 26.30 18.18
CA LEU A 600 -23.36 27.59 18.81
C LEU A 600 -23.55 28.63 17.71
N GLY A 601 -24.76 29.17 17.58
CA GLY A 601 -25.10 30.18 16.59
C GLY A 601 -25.62 31.47 17.21
N GLN A 602 -25.80 32.48 16.36
CA GLN A 602 -26.42 33.76 16.74
C GLN A 602 -27.90 33.58 17.08
N ASN A 603 -28.65 32.81 16.28
CA ASN A 603 -30.09 32.64 16.46
C ASN A 603 -30.47 31.27 17.05
N ALA A 604 -29.52 30.33 17.15
CA ALA A 604 -29.78 28.99 17.67
C ALA A 604 -28.55 28.37 18.33
N HIS A 605 -28.75 27.70 19.46
CA HIS A 605 -27.81 26.76 20.06
C HIS A 605 -28.42 25.36 20.02
N TYR A 606 -27.63 24.38 19.63
CA TYR A 606 -28.06 22.98 19.53
C TYR A 606 -26.97 22.06 20.09
N TYR A 607 -27.34 21.24 21.07
CA TYR A 607 -26.49 20.23 21.67
C TYR A 607 -27.17 18.88 21.53
N ASP A 608 -26.44 17.88 21.02
CA ASP A 608 -26.94 16.52 20.89
C ASP A 608 -25.93 15.49 21.37
N LEU A 609 -26.43 14.50 22.12
CA LEU A 609 -25.71 13.28 22.49
C LEU A 609 -26.44 12.10 21.85
N THR A 610 -25.75 11.44 20.93
CA THR A 610 -26.30 10.31 20.17
C THR A 610 -25.53 9.03 20.50
N PHE A 611 -26.25 7.98 20.89
CA PHE A 611 -25.75 6.62 21.02
C PHE A 611 -26.43 5.70 19.99
N ILE A 612 -25.66 4.88 19.28
CA ILE A 612 -26.16 3.94 18.27
C ILE A 612 -25.67 2.53 18.60
N GLU A 613 -26.61 1.60 18.73
CA GLU A 613 -26.37 0.15 18.77
C GLU A 613 -26.85 -0.45 17.44
N PRO A 614 -25.95 -0.80 16.51
CA PRO A 614 -26.35 -1.28 15.20
C PRO A 614 -26.96 -2.68 15.18
N TRP A 615 -26.75 -3.49 16.23
CA TRP A 615 -27.23 -4.88 16.32
C TRP A 615 -27.81 -5.14 17.71
N LEU A 616 -28.96 -4.54 17.99
CA LEU A 616 -29.64 -4.69 19.28
C LEU A 616 -30.03 -6.17 19.49
N PHE A 617 -29.67 -6.72 20.65
CA PHE A 617 -29.85 -8.13 20.99
C PHE A 617 -29.20 -9.11 19.99
N ASP A 618 -28.12 -8.68 19.33
CA ASP A 618 -27.42 -9.45 18.27
C ASP A 618 -28.34 -9.82 17.09
N THR A 619 -29.36 -8.99 16.82
CA THR A 619 -30.26 -9.09 15.67
C THR A 619 -30.06 -7.94 14.68
N ASN A 620 -30.65 -8.01 13.49
CA ASN A 620 -30.65 -6.93 12.49
C ASN A 620 -31.48 -5.69 12.90
N ILE A 621 -31.82 -5.55 14.18
CA ILE A 621 -32.49 -4.37 14.72
C ILE A 621 -31.42 -3.35 15.07
N TRP A 622 -31.43 -2.25 14.33
CA TRP A 622 -30.63 -1.07 14.63
C TRP A 622 -31.37 -0.21 15.67
N SER A 623 -30.64 0.37 16.61
CA SER A 623 -31.18 1.26 17.63
C SER A 623 -30.37 2.55 17.74
N ARG A 624 -31.06 3.67 17.88
CA ARG A 624 -30.47 4.99 18.18
C ARG A 624 -31.17 5.57 19.40
N PHE A 625 -30.38 6.10 20.32
CA PHE A 625 -30.86 6.90 21.43
C PHE A 625 -30.23 8.29 21.31
N GLU A 626 -31.09 9.31 21.23
CA GLU A 626 -30.68 10.70 21.10
C GLU A 626 -31.18 11.50 22.30
N LEU A 627 -30.31 12.32 22.88
CA LEU A 627 -30.66 13.37 23.83
C LEU A 627 -30.30 14.70 23.19
N TRP A 628 -31.21 15.67 23.23
CA TRP A 628 -30.94 17.00 22.68
C TRP A 628 -31.38 18.11 23.60
N ASN A 629 -30.72 19.26 23.45
CA ASN A 629 -31.13 20.54 23.98
C ASN A 629 -30.96 21.62 22.88
N THR A 630 -32.01 22.39 22.67
CA THR A 630 -32.09 23.42 21.63
C THR A 630 -32.60 24.70 22.25
N LEU A 631 -31.87 25.79 22.05
CA LEU A 631 -32.32 27.15 22.37
C LEU A 631 -32.37 27.95 21.08
N ARG A 632 -33.53 28.48 20.71
CA ARG A 632 -33.73 29.22 19.47
C ARG A 632 -34.39 30.57 19.72
N TYR A 633 -33.81 31.62 19.14
CA TYR A 633 -34.33 32.97 19.14
C TYR A 633 -35.07 33.23 17.83
N TYR A 634 -36.40 33.25 17.89
CA TYR A 634 -37.23 33.71 16.79
C TYR A 634 -37.39 35.24 16.88
N ASP A 635 -37.88 35.85 15.80
CA ASP A 635 -37.99 37.31 15.73
C ASP A 635 -38.90 37.88 16.84
N SER A 636 -39.90 37.12 17.31
CA SER A 636 -40.91 37.57 18.28
C SER A 636 -41.01 36.73 19.57
N TYR A 637 -40.21 35.67 19.71
CA TYR A 637 -40.20 34.82 20.92
C TYR A 637 -38.93 33.95 21.01
N THR A 638 -38.65 33.39 22.19
CA THR A 638 -37.59 32.40 22.42
C THR A 638 -38.19 31.03 22.69
N LEU A 639 -37.61 29.99 22.07
CA LEU A 639 -37.97 28.59 22.25
C LEU A 639 -36.82 27.82 22.88
N ASP A 640 -37.07 27.22 24.03
CA ASP A 640 -36.14 26.32 24.72
C ASP A 640 -36.73 24.91 24.75
N THR A 641 -36.06 23.95 24.13
CA THR A 641 -36.53 22.57 24.02
C THR A 641 -35.45 21.60 24.47
N TYR A 642 -35.81 20.64 25.31
CA TYR A 642 -34.97 19.47 25.57
C TYR A 642 -35.80 18.20 25.41
N GLY A 643 -35.14 17.12 25.03
CA GLY A 643 -35.83 15.85 24.82
C GLY A 643 -34.93 14.64 24.68
N ALA A 644 -35.58 13.49 24.59
CA ALA A 644 -34.99 12.19 24.39
C ALA A 644 -35.77 11.40 23.32
N SER A 645 -35.06 10.66 22.48
CA SER A 645 -35.69 9.88 21.42
C SER A 645 -34.99 8.56 21.16
N PRO A 646 -35.54 7.43 21.67
CA PRO A 646 -35.19 6.11 21.16
C PRO A 646 -35.82 5.87 19.79
N THR A 647 -35.04 5.30 18.88
CA THR A 647 -35.47 4.88 17.54
C THR A 647 -35.04 3.45 17.29
N LEU A 648 -35.94 2.62 16.79
CA LEU A 648 -35.64 1.28 16.29
C LEU A 648 -35.70 1.30 14.76
N GLY A 649 -34.82 0.54 14.10
CA GLY A 649 -34.78 0.39 12.66
C GLY A 649 -34.61 -1.06 12.25
N TYR A 650 -35.32 -1.48 11.21
CA TYR A 650 -35.27 -2.84 10.70
C TYR A 650 -35.35 -2.86 9.15
N PRO A 651 -34.49 -3.62 8.47
CA PRO A 651 -34.52 -3.75 7.01
C PRO A 651 -35.66 -4.70 6.59
N ILE A 652 -36.87 -4.17 6.41
CA ILE A 652 -38.06 -4.99 6.08
C ILE A 652 -37.99 -5.66 4.70
N TRP A 653 -37.36 -5.00 3.70
CA TRP A 653 -37.09 -5.60 2.39
C TRP A 653 -35.67 -5.26 1.92
N PRO A 654 -34.65 -6.00 2.40
CA PRO A 654 -33.25 -5.71 2.11
C PRO A 654 -32.93 -5.72 0.61
N LYS A 655 -33.54 -6.63 -0.17
CA LYS A 655 -33.37 -6.73 -1.63
C LYS A 655 -33.70 -5.42 -2.38
N TYR A 656 -34.63 -4.63 -1.84
CA TYR A 656 -35.06 -3.37 -2.43
C TYR A 656 -34.51 -2.14 -1.67
N ASN A 657 -33.61 -2.36 -0.72
CA ASN A 657 -33.06 -1.36 0.20
C ASN A 657 -34.14 -0.57 0.95
N ILE A 658 -35.18 -1.28 1.45
CA ILE A 658 -36.26 -0.66 2.21
C ILE A 658 -36.11 -0.94 3.70
N TYR A 659 -36.13 0.13 4.49
CA TYR A 659 -35.95 0.14 5.94
C TYR A 659 -37.16 0.78 6.61
N ALA A 660 -37.67 0.13 7.65
CA ALA A 660 -38.67 0.70 8.53
C ALA A 660 -37.99 1.22 9.79
N TYR A 661 -38.44 2.38 10.27
CA TYR A 661 -38.03 2.95 11.54
C TYR A 661 -39.25 3.25 12.40
N LEU A 662 -39.09 3.07 13.71
CA LEU A 662 -40.06 3.49 14.71
C LEU A 662 -39.34 4.37 15.72
N GLN A 663 -39.64 5.66 15.69
CA GLN A 663 -39.10 6.63 16.63
C GLN A 663 -40.14 6.95 17.69
N TYR A 664 -39.76 6.94 18.95
CA TYR A 664 -40.50 7.58 20.02
C TYR A 664 -39.72 8.82 20.45
N ALA A 665 -40.39 9.96 20.60
CA ALA A 665 -39.79 11.22 21.02
C ALA A 665 -40.56 11.79 22.21
N TYR A 666 -39.84 12.09 23.29
CA TYR A 666 -40.34 12.83 24.43
C TYR A 666 -39.61 14.15 24.52
N SER A 667 -40.33 15.27 24.61
CA SER A 667 -39.72 16.59 24.71
C SER A 667 -40.56 17.55 25.54
N VAL A 668 -39.86 18.50 26.15
CA VAL A 668 -40.46 19.65 26.83
C VAL A 668 -39.96 20.89 26.13
N SER A 669 -40.89 21.72 25.67
CA SER A 669 -40.64 22.96 24.95
C SER A 669 -41.24 24.13 25.71
N ARG A 670 -40.46 25.18 25.93
CA ARG A 670 -40.90 26.40 26.61
C ARG A 670 -40.82 27.58 25.65
N VAL A 671 -41.97 28.18 25.38
CA VAL A 671 -42.11 29.45 24.66
C VAL A 671 -42.10 30.57 25.68
N ARG A 672 -41.15 31.50 25.55
CA ARG A 672 -40.93 32.62 26.49
C ARG A 672 -40.39 33.85 25.76
N ASP A 673 -40.20 34.94 26.50
CA ASP A 673 -39.62 36.20 26.00
C ASP A 673 -40.33 36.71 24.75
N ILE A 674 -41.66 36.78 24.84
CA ILE A 674 -42.51 37.21 23.73
C ILE A 674 -42.42 38.72 23.56
N ALA A 675 -42.18 39.17 22.32
CA ALA A 675 -42.12 40.59 21.99
C ALA A 675 -43.49 41.26 22.23
N ILE A 676 -43.48 42.49 22.74
CA ILE A 676 -44.70 43.27 22.99
C ILE A 676 -45.52 43.47 21.70
N THR A 677 -44.82 43.59 20.56
CA THR A 677 -45.37 43.75 19.21
C THR A 677 -45.81 42.45 18.54
N ALA A 678 -45.66 41.30 19.21
CA ALA A 678 -46.03 40.01 18.64
C ALA A 678 -47.54 39.90 18.40
N SER A 679 -47.93 39.11 17.41
CA SER A 679 -49.32 38.78 17.10
C SER A 679 -50.00 38.06 18.26
N ASP A 680 -51.32 38.13 18.32
CA ASP A 680 -52.11 37.45 19.35
C ASP A 680 -51.92 35.93 19.28
N THR A 681 -51.67 35.38 18.09
CA THR A 681 -51.33 33.95 17.91
C THR A 681 -50.03 33.57 18.63
N ILE A 682 -49.00 34.42 18.54
CA ILE A 682 -47.72 34.18 19.24
C ILE A 682 -47.91 34.36 20.75
N LYS A 683 -48.60 35.42 21.18
CA LYS A 683 -48.89 35.67 22.60
C LYS A 683 -49.64 34.51 23.24
N ALA A 684 -50.62 33.93 22.53
CA ALA A 684 -51.37 32.76 22.99
C ALA A 684 -50.54 31.47 23.07
N ALA A 685 -49.37 31.43 22.41
CA ALA A 685 -48.46 30.29 22.44
C ALA A 685 -47.48 30.32 23.62
N GLU A 686 -47.58 31.30 24.54
CA GLU A 686 -46.73 31.35 25.73
C GLU A 686 -46.99 30.15 26.64
N GLY A 687 -45.91 29.51 27.12
CA GLY A 687 -46.01 28.45 28.12
C GLY A 687 -45.11 27.27 27.87
N THR A 688 -45.41 26.17 28.56
CA THR A 688 -44.65 24.92 28.52
C THR A 688 -45.48 23.80 27.90
N TYR A 689 -44.91 23.18 26.88
CA TYR A 689 -45.51 22.11 26.11
C TYR A 689 -44.70 20.84 26.28
N THR A 690 -45.36 19.78 26.74
CA THR A 690 -44.82 18.43 26.82
C THR A 690 -45.38 17.62 25.66
N MET A 691 -44.49 17.15 24.79
CA MET A 691 -44.83 16.31 23.65
C MET A 691 -44.29 14.90 23.85
N SER A 692 -45.19 13.92 23.77
CA SER A 692 -44.88 12.50 23.55
C SER A 692 -45.35 12.13 22.15
N ALA A 693 -44.44 11.69 21.28
CA ALA A 693 -44.73 11.42 19.88
C ALA A 693 -44.18 10.09 19.41
N LEU A 694 -44.94 9.40 18.56
CA LEU A 694 -44.53 8.18 17.86
C LEU A 694 -44.48 8.44 16.35
N THR A 695 -43.35 8.13 15.71
CA THR A 695 -43.11 8.36 14.28
C THR A 695 -42.68 7.07 13.58
N PRO A 696 -43.60 6.25 13.05
CA PRO A 696 -43.28 5.27 12.02
C PRO A 696 -42.77 5.97 10.74
N THR A 697 -41.67 5.45 10.21
CA THR A 697 -41.04 5.93 8.97
C THR A 697 -40.68 4.75 8.07
N LEU A 698 -40.91 4.88 6.77
CA LEU A 698 -40.44 3.94 5.76
C LEU A 698 -39.48 4.66 4.83
N THR A 699 -38.28 4.12 4.62
CA THR A 699 -37.26 4.71 3.74
C THR A 699 -36.76 3.70 2.72
N ARG A 700 -36.57 4.15 1.48
CA ARG A 700 -35.88 3.42 0.42
C ARG A 700 -34.68 4.22 -0.04
N ASP A 701 -33.49 3.64 -0.01
CA ASP A 701 -32.24 4.29 -0.45
C ASP A 701 -31.48 3.43 -1.48
N THR A 702 -31.22 4.02 -2.64
CA THR A 702 -30.47 3.41 -3.76
C THR A 702 -29.34 4.29 -4.26
N THR A 703 -28.95 5.30 -3.47
CA THR A 703 -27.85 6.19 -3.79
C THR A 703 -26.52 5.44 -3.79
N ASP A 704 -25.60 5.87 -4.67
CA ASP A 704 -24.29 5.27 -4.82
C ASP A 704 -23.25 5.82 -3.83
N ASP A 705 -23.42 7.05 -3.37
CA ASP A 705 -22.60 7.71 -2.36
C ASP A 705 -23.49 8.49 -1.38
N ALA A 706 -23.15 8.50 -0.09
CA ALA A 706 -23.98 9.13 0.93
C ALA A 706 -23.84 10.67 1.02
N TYR A 707 -22.76 11.25 0.48
CA TYR A 707 -22.45 12.69 0.57
C TYR A 707 -22.60 13.40 -0.77
N PHE A 708 -22.14 12.78 -1.86
CA PHE A 708 -22.25 13.31 -3.21
C PHE A 708 -22.80 12.26 -4.20
N PRO A 709 -24.06 11.81 -4.02
CA PRO A 709 -24.67 10.86 -4.93
C PRO A 709 -24.59 11.34 -6.39
N THR A 710 -24.28 10.42 -7.30
CA THR A 710 -24.25 10.69 -8.75
C THR A 710 -25.37 9.97 -9.48
N LYS A 711 -25.97 8.95 -8.84
CA LYS A 711 -27.09 8.17 -9.37
C LYS A 711 -27.94 7.59 -8.25
N GLY A 712 -29.19 7.28 -8.58
CA GLY A 712 -30.12 6.60 -7.67
C GLY A 712 -31.08 7.56 -6.99
N SER A 713 -31.76 7.09 -5.95
CA SER A 713 -32.76 7.87 -5.23
C SER A 713 -32.84 7.48 -3.77
N VAL A 714 -33.18 8.45 -2.91
CA VAL A 714 -33.65 8.23 -1.55
C VAL A 714 -35.06 8.77 -1.42
N ALA A 715 -35.96 8.01 -0.79
CA ALA A 715 -37.33 8.44 -0.52
C ALA A 715 -37.77 7.94 0.85
N SER A 716 -38.40 8.81 1.63
CA SER A 716 -38.90 8.52 2.97
C SER A 716 -40.33 9.02 3.13
N ILE A 717 -41.18 8.22 3.73
CA ILE A 717 -42.53 8.62 4.17
C ILE A 717 -42.64 8.40 5.67
N TYR A 718 -43.30 9.31 6.38
CA TYR A 718 -43.46 9.20 7.83
C TYR A 718 -44.79 9.77 8.30
N THR A 719 -45.22 9.32 9.47
CA THR A 719 -46.36 9.90 10.18
C THR A 719 -46.00 10.04 11.66
N THR A 720 -45.99 11.27 12.17
CA THR A 720 -45.82 11.56 13.61
C THR A 720 -47.18 11.66 14.25
N ILE A 721 -47.40 10.92 15.33
CA ILE A 721 -48.61 10.97 16.16
C ILE A 721 -48.18 11.52 17.53
N ALA A 722 -48.61 12.73 17.86
CA ALA A 722 -48.27 13.39 19.13
C ALA A 722 -49.50 13.44 20.06
N GLY A 723 -49.28 13.14 21.35
CA GLY A 723 -50.30 13.19 22.39
C GLY A 723 -51.24 11.97 22.41
N GLY A 724 -52.46 12.17 22.92
CA GLY A 724 -53.49 11.13 22.96
C GLY A 724 -53.17 10.05 24.00
N PHE A 725 -53.08 8.79 23.58
CA PHE A 725 -52.73 7.67 24.47
C PHE A 725 -51.27 7.74 24.96
N LEU A 726 -50.42 8.55 24.33
CA LEU A 726 -49.01 8.74 24.69
C LEU A 726 -48.81 9.78 25.81
N GLY A 727 -49.88 10.48 26.23
CA GLY A 727 -49.83 11.57 27.20
C GLY A 727 -49.18 12.84 26.66
N GLY A 728 -48.92 13.81 27.54
CA GLY A 728 -48.49 15.16 27.16
C GLY A 728 -49.66 16.12 26.89
N ASN A 729 -49.35 17.36 26.53
CA ASN A 729 -50.32 18.43 26.28
C ASN A 729 -50.21 19.00 24.84
N THR A 730 -49.52 18.30 23.95
CA THR A 730 -49.37 18.65 22.54
C THR A 730 -50.00 17.56 21.67
N HIS A 731 -51.00 17.93 20.86
CA HIS A 731 -51.87 16.99 20.18
C HIS A 731 -51.98 17.27 18.67
N PHE A 732 -51.26 16.50 17.86
CA PHE A 732 -51.33 16.61 16.39
C PHE A 732 -50.93 15.31 15.67
N MET A 733 -51.27 15.23 14.39
CA MET A 733 -50.70 14.26 13.45
C MET A 733 -49.97 15.00 12.32
N ARG A 734 -48.73 14.60 12.03
CA ARG A 734 -47.93 15.11 10.93
C ARG A 734 -47.67 14.01 9.93
N HIS A 735 -48.09 14.21 8.69
CA HIS A 735 -47.73 13.34 7.58
C HIS A 735 -46.69 14.04 6.72
N GLY A 736 -45.64 13.32 6.32
CA GLY A 736 -44.61 13.90 5.48
C GLY A 736 -43.98 12.89 4.54
N ALA A 737 -43.49 13.40 3.42
CA ALA A 737 -42.66 12.65 2.50
C ALA A 737 -41.48 13.51 2.03
N ASN A 738 -40.30 12.89 2.00
CA ASN A 738 -39.06 13.49 1.50
C ASN A 738 -38.52 12.60 0.38
N GLY A 739 -37.98 13.21 -0.67
CA GLY A 739 -37.40 12.47 -1.79
C GLY A 739 -36.24 13.21 -2.41
N ALA A 740 -35.24 12.48 -2.87
CA ALA A 740 -34.18 12.98 -3.72
C ALA A 740 -33.86 11.97 -4.82
N TRP A 741 -33.69 12.45 -6.04
CA TRP A 741 -33.33 11.64 -7.21
C TRP A 741 -32.13 12.26 -7.91
N TYR A 742 -31.16 11.43 -8.26
CA TYR A 742 -29.88 11.82 -8.81
C TYR A 742 -29.65 11.10 -10.14
N LYS A 743 -29.20 11.84 -11.15
CA LYS A 743 -28.88 11.30 -12.47
C LYS A 743 -27.62 11.96 -13.03
N SER A 744 -26.59 11.15 -13.25
CA SER A 744 -25.42 11.53 -14.03
C SER A 744 -25.82 11.84 -15.48
N LEU A 745 -25.30 12.94 -16.01
CA LEU A 745 -25.51 13.36 -17.38
C LEU A 745 -24.32 12.93 -18.26
N PRO A 746 -24.53 12.68 -19.57
CA PRO A 746 -23.49 12.15 -20.44
C PRO A 746 -22.39 13.17 -20.80
N PHE A 747 -22.48 14.40 -20.29
CA PHE A 747 -21.55 15.48 -20.58
C PHE A 747 -20.95 16.06 -19.30
N PHE A 748 -19.67 16.44 -19.41
CA PHE A 748 -18.89 17.18 -18.40
C PHE A 748 -18.85 16.54 -16.99
N ASP A 749 -19.11 15.24 -16.84
CA ASP A 749 -19.23 14.55 -15.54
C ASP A 749 -20.20 15.27 -14.58
N SER A 750 -21.29 15.81 -15.14
CA SER A 750 -22.30 16.55 -14.40
C SER A 750 -23.41 15.64 -13.86
N VAL A 751 -24.07 16.07 -12.80
CA VAL A 751 -25.17 15.39 -12.14
C VAL A 751 -26.34 16.36 -12.05
N PHE A 752 -27.51 15.90 -12.48
CA PHE A 752 -28.76 16.59 -12.21
C PHE A 752 -29.43 15.91 -11.01
N ASP A 753 -29.81 16.70 -10.02
CA ASP A 753 -30.57 16.21 -8.88
C ASP A 753 -31.84 17.01 -8.61
N VAL A 754 -32.87 16.28 -8.18
CA VAL A 754 -34.18 16.83 -7.82
C VAL A 754 -34.48 16.39 -6.41
N LYS A 755 -34.73 17.35 -5.51
CA LYS A 755 -35.13 17.10 -4.13
C LYS A 755 -36.53 17.64 -3.88
N GLY A 756 -37.32 16.93 -3.10
CA GLY A 756 -38.70 17.30 -2.79
C GLY A 756 -39.06 17.00 -1.35
N ARG A 757 -39.85 17.89 -0.74
CA ARG A 757 -40.48 17.67 0.57
C ARG A 757 -41.93 18.12 0.50
N ILE A 758 -42.82 17.31 1.07
CA ILE A 758 -44.23 17.62 1.21
C ILE A 758 -44.67 17.26 2.62
N GLY A 759 -45.51 18.11 3.21
CA GLY A 759 -45.96 17.94 4.59
C GLY A 759 -47.40 18.38 4.77
N TYR A 760 -48.12 17.66 5.62
CA TYR A 760 -49.48 17.97 6.06
C TYR A 760 -49.60 17.75 7.57
N LEU A 761 -50.16 18.73 8.27
CA LEU A 761 -50.28 18.76 9.71
C LEU A 761 -51.75 18.92 10.10
N GLN A 762 -52.24 18.02 10.95
CA GLN A 762 -53.62 17.99 11.41
C GLN A 762 -53.66 18.11 12.94
N SER A 763 -54.50 19.01 13.45
CA SER A 763 -54.79 19.10 14.87
C SER A 763 -55.59 17.88 15.32
N LEU A 764 -55.27 17.36 16.51
CA LEU A 764 -56.09 16.35 17.17
C LEU A 764 -56.97 17.01 18.23
N LYS A 765 -58.22 16.54 18.35
CA LYS A 765 -59.21 17.04 19.33
C LYS A 765 -59.57 18.53 19.21
N GLY A 766 -59.23 19.20 18.12
CA GLY A 766 -59.47 20.63 17.93
C GLY A 766 -58.59 21.53 18.79
N GLU A 767 -57.55 20.96 19.43
CA GLU A 767 -56.58 21.73 20.21
C GLU A 767 -55.63 22.50 19.28
N PRO A 768 -55.20 23.72 19.64
CA PRO A 768 -54.26 24.48 18.83
C PRO A 768 -52.91 23.77 18.75
N ILE A 769 -52.35 23.73 17.56
CA ILE A 769 -51.00 23.20 17.33
C ILE A 769 -50.01 24.27 17.79
N PRO A 770 -48.99 23.93 18.60
CA PRO A 770 -47.97 24.90 18.99
C PRO A 770 -47.29 25.51 17.76
N ILE A 771 -47.08 26.83 17.78
CA ILE A 771 -46.63 27.60 16.61
C ILE A 771 -45.29 27.12 16.03
N TYR A 772 -44.40 26.59 16.88
CA TYR A 772 -43.10 26.05 16.49
C TYR A 772 -43.17 24.67 15.82
N GLU A 773 -44.32 23.99 15.84
CA GLU A 773 -44.57 22.74 15.12
C GLU A 773 -45.15 22.96 13.72
N LEU A 774 -45.58 24.18 13.40
CA LEU A 774 -46.06 24.54 12.06
C LEU A 774 -44.90 24.56 11.06
N PHE A 775 -45.24 24.37 9.77
CA PHE A 775 -44.24 24.33 8.72
C PHE A 775 -43.78 25.73 8.32
N TYR A 776 -42.46 25.85 8.15
CA TYR A 776 -41.79 26.98 7.53
C TYR A 776 -40.81 26.43 6.49
N VAL A 777 -40.70 27.09 5.34
CA VAL A 777 -39.68 26.78 4.33
C VAL A 777 -38.75 27.98 4.15
N GLY A 778 -37.54 27.75 3.67
CA GLY A 778 -36.46 28.74 3.62
C GLY A 778 -35.12 28.23 4.18
N GLY A 779 -34.04 28.91 3.81
CA GLY A 779 -32.66 28.60 4.20
C GLY A 779 -31.98 27.56 3.33
N ILE A 780 -30.68 27.35 3.58
CA ILE A 780 -29.77 26.53 2.75
C ILE A 780 -30.21 25.07 2.51
N ASN A 781 -31.12 24.55 3.33
CA ASN A 781 -31.62 23.16 3.27
C ASN A 781 -33.05 23.04 2.71
N SER A 782 -33.67 24.14 2.29
CA SER A 782 -34.92 24.11 1.53
C SER A 782 -34.86 25.15 0.41
N ILE A 783 -35.44 26.34 0.55
CA ILE A 783 -35.38 27.38 -0.49
C ILE A 783 -34.22 28.33 -0.20
N ARG A 784 -33.08 28.11 -0.87
CA ARG A 784 -31.86 28.94 -0.72
C ARG A 784 -32.14 30.38 -1.12
N GLY A 785 -31.54 31.34 -0.41
CA GLY A 785 -31.74 32.78 -0.69
C GLY A 785 -32.89 33.43 0.08
N LEU A 786 -33.84 32.65 0.62
CA LEU A 786 -34.92 33.14 1.48
C LEU A 786 -34.70 32.68 2.93
N ARG A 787 -35.02 33.54 3.92
CA ARG A 787 -34.84 33.22 5.35
C ARG A 787 -35.97 32.33 5.87
N TYR A 788 -37.22 32.79 5.73
CA TYR A 788 -38.44 32.07 6.07
C TYR A 788 -39.53 32.40 5.05
N VAL A 789 -40.37 31.43 4.75
CA VAL A 789 -41.50 31.48 3.83
C VAL A 789 -42.64 30.67 4.46
N GLY A 790 -43.81 31.27 4.52
CA GLY A 790 -45.03 30.70 5.07
C GLY A 790 -46.06 31.79 5.38
N PRO A 791 -47.20 31.42 5.96
CA PRO A 791 -48.25 32.36 6.36
C PRO A 791 -47.73 33.39 7.37
N LYS A 792 -48.20 34.62 7.21
CA LYS A 792 -47.89 35.74 8.10
C LYS A 792 -49.16 36.34 8.68
N ASP A 793 -49.08 36.86 9.89
CA ASP A 793 -50.11 37.71 10.47
C ASP A 793 -50.24 38.99 9.63
N PRO A 794 -51.45 39.38 9.19
CA PRO A 794 -51.64 40.52 8.30
C PRO A 794 -51.40 41.89 8.98
N VAL A 795 -51.42 41.96 10.32
CA VAL A 795 -51.26 43.19 11.09
C VAL A 795 -49.83 43.36 11.54
N THR A 796 -49.25 42.36 12.19
CA THR A 796 -47.89 42.45 12.76
C THR A 796 -46.80 42.03 11.77
N GLY A 797 -47.17 41.28 10.72
CA GLY A 797 -46.22 40.69 9.78
C GLY A 797 -45.46 39.48 10.33
N ASP A 798 -45.80 39.03 11.55
CA ASP A 798 -45.20 37.86 12.18
C ASP A 798 -45.43 36.60 11.36
N LEU A 799 -44.42 35.75 11.25
CA LEU A 799 -44.58 34.43 10.66
C LEU A 799 -45.33 33.52 11.63
N ILE A 800 -46.50 33.04 11.19
CA ILE A 800 -47.38 32.19 12.01
C ILE A 800 -47.37 30.72 11.57
N GLY A 801 -46.71 30.41 10.45
CA GLY A 801 -46.48 29.02 10.01
C GLY A 801 -47.67 28.37 9.32
N GLY A 802 -47.41 27.34 8.52
CA GLY A 802 -48.42 26.63 7.73
C GLY A 802 -48.71 25.21 8.23
N ARG A 803 -49.91 24.69 7.94
CA ARG A 803 -50.25 23.27 8.16
C ARG A 803 -49.91 22.39 6.97
N THR A 804 -49.71 22.97 5.80
CA THR A 804 -49.22 22.28 4.60
C THR A 804 -47.93 22.92 4.13
N MET A 805 -47.05 22.12 3.53
CA MET A 805 -45.85 22.64 2.84
C MET A 805 -45.50 21.82 1.62
N LEU A 806 -44.88 22.48 0.64
CA LEU A 806 -44.23 21.85 -0.50
C LEU A 806 -42.94 22.61 -0.82
N SER A 807 -41.82 21.89 -0.98
CA SER A 807 -40.57 22.45 -1.48
C SER A 807 -39.93 21.52 -2.50
N LEU A 808 -39.44 22.07 -3.60
CA LEU A 808 -38.73 21.39 -4.67
C LEU A 808 -37.41 22.13 -4.95
N ASN A 809 -36.33 21.37 -5.11
CA ASN A 809 -35.00 21.87 -5.44
C ASN A 809 -34.49 21.15 -6.68
N PHE A 810 -33.97 21.91 -7.63
CA PHE A 810 -33.37 21.39 -8.86
C PHE A 810 -31.92 21.87 -8.91
N ASP A 811 -30.97 20.94 -8.85
CA ASP A 811 -29.54 21.21 -8.85
C ASP A 811 -28.92 20.63 -10.14
N LEU A 812 -28.08 21.42 -10.80
CA LEU A 812 -27.11 20.94 -11.80
C LEU A 812 -25.71 21.09 -11.21
N VAL A 813 -25.11 19.96 -10.85
CA VAL A 813 -23.78 19.88 -10.24
C VAL A 813 -22.77 19.49 -11.31
N PHE A 814 -21.64 20.19 -11.40
CA PHE A 814 -20.58 19.92 -12.38
C PHE A 814 -19.19 20.09 -11.76
N PRO A 815 -18.15 19.39 -12.23
CA PRO A 815 -16.80 19.54 -11.70
C PRO A 815 -16.22 20.91 -12.07
N LEU A 816 -15.70 21.64 -11.08
CA LEU A 816 -14.88 22.85 -11.28
C LEU A 816 -13.39 22.49 -11.31
N VAL A 817 -12.92 21.74 -10.32
CA VAL A 817 -11.54 21.24 -10.23
C VAL A 817 -11.59 19.76 -9.88
N ARG A 818 -11.39 18.90 -10.90
CA ARG A 818 -11.58 17.44 -10.81
C ARG A 818 -10.68 16.82 -9.74
N ASP A 819 -9.39 17.12 -9.77
CA ASP A 819 -8.40 16.54 -8.86
C ASP A 819 -8.65 16.90 -7.39
N ALA A 820 -9.17 18.12 -7.15
CA ALA A 820 -9.47 18.60 -5.82
C ALA A 820 -10.88 18.19 -5.35
N GLY A 821 -11.70 17.57 -6.20
CA GLY A 821 -13.08 17.21 -5.89
C GLY A 821 -14.01 18.41 -5.71
N ILE A 822 -13.64 19.59 -6.23
CA ILE A 822 -14.46 20.82 -6.14
C ILE A 822 -15.51 20.80 -7.25
N ARG A 823 -16.77 20.98 -6.87
CA ARG A 823 -17.92 20.98 -7.78
C ARG A 823 -18.62 22.34 -7.75
N GLY A 824 -19.02 22.83 -8.91
CA GLY A 824 -19.94 23.96 -9.06
C GLY A 824 -21.38 23.46 -9.06
N VAL A 825 -22.30 24.34 -8.68
CA VAL A 825 -23.74 24.08 -8.65
C VAL A 825 -24.45 25.26 -9.30
N ILE A 826 -25.42 24.97 -10.17
CA ILE A 826 -26.46 25.91 -10.57
C ILE A 826 -27.77 25.34 -10.03
N PHE A 827 -28.59 26.16 -9.39
CA PHE A 827 -29.82 25.67 -8.79
C PHE A 827 -31.03 26.54 -9.07
N PHE A 828 -32.20 25.92 -8.99
CA PHE A 828 -33.51 26.56 -8.94
C PHE A 828 -34.33 25.91 -7.81
N ASP A 829 -34.83 26.74 -6.90
CA ASP A 829 -35.64 26.29 -5.76
C ASP A 829 -37.03 26.89 -5.86
N THR A 830 -38.04 26.10 -5.48
CA THR A 830 -39.42 26.59 -5.40
C THR A 830 -40.16 25.94 -4.24
N GLY A 831 -40.98 26.70 -3.53
CA GLY A 831 -41.75 26.16 -2.41
C GLY A 831 -42.51 27.20 -1.62
N ASN A 832 -43.42 26.71 -0.78
CA ASN A 832 -44.14 27.53 0.19
C ASN A 832 -44.72 26.64 1.30
N ALA A 833 -45.20 27.28 2.35
CA ALA A 833 -46.08 26.70 3.35
C ALA A 833 -47.40 27.50 3.38
N TRP A 834 -48.51 26.81 3.62
CA TRP A 834 -49.84 27.42 3.64
C TRP A 834 -50.61 27.02 4.90
N ASP A 835 -51.57 27.84 5.30
CA ASP A 835 -52.43 27.52 6.44
C ASP A 835 -53.27 26.25 6.19
N SER A 836 -53.74 26.06 4.96
CA SER A 836 -54.38 24.81 4.51
C SER A 836 -54.24 24.61 3.00
N GLY A 837 -54.45 23.38 2.54
CA GLY A 837 -54.41 23.04 1.10
C GLY A 837 -53.02 23.17 0.46
N TYR A 838 -52.93 22.89 -0.85
CA TYR A 838 -51.70 23.08 -1.62
C TYR A 838 -51.97 24.07 -2.75
N HIS A 839 -51.36 25.25 -2.69
CA HIS A 839 -51.61 26.34 -3.62
C HIS A 839 -50.42 26.54 -4.57
N LEU A 840 -50.34 25.72 -5.63
CA LEU A 840 -49.19 25.71 -6.56
C LEU A 840 -48.99 27.03 -7.33
N ASN A 841 -50.01 27.90 -7.36
CA ASN A 841 -49.94 29.25 -7.90
C ASN A 841 -49.26 30.26 -6.97
N ASP A 842 -49.19 29.98 -5.67
CA ASP A 842 -48.52 30.78 -4.64
C ASP A 842 -47.24 30.08 -4.17
N MET A 843 -46.25 29.98 -5.06
CA MET A 843 -44.96 29.34 -4.80
C MET A 843 -43.85 30.38 -4.89
N ARG A 844 -42.98 30.43 -3.86
CA ARG A 844 -41.78 31.28 -3.88
C ARG A 844 -40.68 30.64 -4.69
N LYS A 845 -39.87 31.42 -5.41
CA LYS A 845 -38.89 30.95 -6.39
C LYS A 845 -37.54 31.64 -6.23
N THR A 846 -36.48 30.84 -6.20
CA THR A 846 -35.11 31.36 -6.20
C THR A 846 -34.25 30.61 -7.21
N ALA A 847 -33.20 31.26 -7.68
CA ALA A 847 -32.18 30.63 -8.50
C ALA A 847 -30.79 31.10 -8.07
N GLY A 848 -29.77 30.30 -8.30
CA GLY A 848 -28.47 30.65 -7.78
C GLY A 848 -27.32 29.79 -8.24
N LEU A 849 -26.16 30.10 -7.67
CA LEU A 849 -24.88 29.45 -7.93
C LEU A 849 -24.29 28.96 -6.62
N GLY A 850 -23.54 27.87 -6.67
CA GLY A 850 -22.85 27.35 -5.50
C GLY A 850 -21.55 26.63 -5.83
N VAL A 851 -20.77 26.40 -4.78
CA VAL A 851 -19.55 25.59 -4.81
C VAL A 851 -19.66 24.56 -3.68
N ARG A 852 -19.42 23.30 -4.00
CA ARG A 852 -19.40 22.18 -3.06
C ARG A 852 -18.04 21.48 -3.10
N TRP A 853 -17.48 21.17 -1.94
CA TRP A 853 -16.16 20.55 -1.84
C TRP A 853 -16.08 19.57 -0.67
N TYR A 854 -15.61 18.35 -0.90
CA TYR A 854 -15.24 17.45 0.20
C TYR A 854 -13.80 17.74 0.62
N SER A 855 -13.64 18.70 1.54
CA SER A 855 -12.32 19.06 2.05
C SER A 855 -11.82 17.99 3.05
N PRO A 856 -10.52 17.96 3.38
CA PRO A 856 -9.98 17.09 4.42
C PRO A 856 -10.66 17.25 5.80
N ILE A 857 -11.30 18.39 6.04
CA ILE A 857 -12.00 18.73 7.30
C ILE A 857 -13.52 18.54 7.21
N GLY A 858 -14.04 18.03 6.09
CA GLY A 858 -15.47 17.74 5.88
C GLY A 858 -16.07 18.44 4.65
N PRO A 859 -17.36 18.20 4.37
CA PRO A 859 -18.05 18.82 3.25
C PRO A 859 -18.21 20.33 3.49
N LEU A 860 -17.99 21.09 2.42
CA LEU A 860 -18.18 22.53 2.36
C LEU A 860 -19.21 22.84 1.27
N ARG A 861 -20.17 23.72 1.59
CA ARG A 861 -21.15 24.26 0.66
C ARG A 861 -21.10 25.78 0.75
N LEU A 862 -20.96 26.45 -0.40
CA LEU A 862 -21.12 27.89 -0.55
C LEU A 862 -22.27 28.06 -1.54
N GLU A 863 -23.32 28.77 -1.18
CA GLU A 863 -24.53 28.88 -1.98
C GLU A 863 -24.96 30.35 -2.01
N TRP A 864 -25.07 30.93 -3.20
CA TRP A 864 -25.61 32.26 -3.41
C TRP A 864 -26.95 32.13 -4.12
N GLY A 865 -28.03 32.52 -3.45
CA GLY A 865 -29.40 32.45 -3.97
C GLY A 865 -30.00 33.83 -4.22
N TYR A 866 -30.57 34.02 -5.41
CA TYR A 866 -31.29 35.22 -5.84
C TYR A 866 -32.81 34.97 -5.87
N VAL A 867 -33.59 35.90 -5.33
CA VAL A 867 -35.06 35.79 -5.24
C VAL A 867 -35.70 36.29 -6.53
N LEU A 868 -36.37 35.38 -7.26
CA LEU A 868 -36.94 35.68 -8.58
C LEU A 868 -38.29 36.40 -8.48
N ASP A 869 -39.06 36.11 -7.44
CA ASP A 869 -40.36 36.70 -7.12
C ASP A 869 -40.27 37.50 -5.81
N ARG A 870 -39.38 38.47 -5.79
CA ARG A 870 -39.10 39.31 -4.62
C ARG A 870 -40.34 40.11 -4.20
N LYS A 871 -40.72 40.03 -2.92
CA LYS A 871 -41.75 40.88 -2.31
C LYS A 871 -41.12 42.12 -1.67
N GLU A 872 -41.92 43.16 -1.41
CA GLU A 872 -41.46 44.37 -0.72
C GLU A 872 -40.92 44.04 0.68
N GLY A 873 -39.82 44.71 1.07
CA GLY A 873 -39.13 44.44 2.34
C GLY A 873 -38.21 43.19 2.35
N GLU A 874 -38.19 42.37 1.30
CA GLU A 874 -37.30 41.21 1.22
C GLU A 874 -35.93 41.56 0.60
N ALA A 875 -34.89 40.83 1.03
CA ALA A 875 -33.57 40.90 0.41
C ALA A 875 -33.60 40.30 -1.01
N ALA A 876 -32.88 40.93 -1.96
CA ALA A 876 -32.83 40.47 -3.35
C ALA A 876 -32.03 39.16 -3.52
N SER A 877 -31.02 38.94 -2.69
CA SER A 877 -30.21 37.72 -2.69
C SER A 877 -29.58 37.49 -1.32
N ARG A 878 -29.16 36.25 -1.05
CA ARG A 878 -28.38 35.91 0.15
C ARG A 878 -27.24 34.98 -0.20
N PHE A 879 -26.18 35.07 0.59
CA PHE A 879 -25.07 34.14 0.59
C PHE A 879 -25.14 33.29 1.86
N GLU A 880 -25.06 31.98 1.69
CA GLU A 880 -25.09 31.00 2.77
C GLU A 880 -23.91 30.05 2.60
N PHE A 881 -23.32 29.61 3.69
CA PHE A 881 -22.25 28.63 3.65
C PHE A 881 -22.27 27.68 4.83
N THR A 882 -21.80 26.47 4.60
CA THR A 882 -21.59 25.47 5.64
C THR A 882 -20.23 24.82 5.43
N MET A 883 -19.49 24.59 6.52
CA MET A 883 -18.24 23.85 6.50
C MET A 883 -18.20 22.87 7.67
N GLY A 884 -17.97 21.59 7.37
CA GLY A 884 -17.99 20.50 8.34
C GLY A 884 -19.23 19.62 8.18
N THR A 885 -19.45 18.69 9.11
CA THR A 885 -20.58 17.74 9.09
C THR A 885 -21.91 18.41 9.47
N LEU A 886 -22.38 19.26 8.56
CA LEU A 886 -23.76 19.72 8.45
C LEU A 886 -24.39 19.00 7.27
N MET A 887 -25.13 17.93 7.54
CA MET A 887 -26.19 17.46 6.68
C MET A 887 -27.41 17.15 7.53
#